data_AF-A0A8S4Q433-F1
#
_entry.id   AF-A0A8S4Q433-F1
#
_cell.length_a   1.000
_cell.length_b   1.000
_cell.length_c   1.000
_cell.angle_alpha   90.00
_cell.angle_beta   90.00
_cell.angle_gamma   90.00
#
_symmetry.space_group_name_H-M   'P 1'
#
loop_
_entity.id
_entity.type
_entity.pdbx_description
1 polymer ?
#
loop_
_entity_poly.entity_id
_entity_poly.type
_entity_poly.pdbx_seq_one_letter_code
_entity_poly.pdbx_strand_id
1 'polypeptide(L)'
;MSRLGVLILLVGVFIKLIVCQAPPRGVHFLGKGYNQVTGNPEGDPGKFGGVDPGIQDTRSIIQLTYARNKLTSDLRYKVPDQVFYGPRESCTESAVLSVVYSSESYQRGLKESVETSYSGGFMKGVLEVSFSASQRFAEMKKHTSDEKKVFFQSKNECLYGTARLRLESARSEKFKVTKSFRDAICSLPLHDTNAFMRFIDTWGTDFIDLVKLGSKETNRSEESETSFLEDVSKEVGGGFSAGGSYKLHSGSLKVDMESIRTSLISRKAQSHNRKTLKSGTKDNPEPIHLRLTSIHGVLTDNYFEGMKCPGISSMFPVAEKMKTALMGYPIWKKLSKPTGRIIRLPVAWPRGTYGLPKTNTGCPNDGTWHSGWRKHDTETNNWWSHPLHFPVNSYWKNDIYQHFCTKTDTTGYSNWPEGEYCIYKSKKCPEDFEEGWIKWDDEDSNNKNMNGGYRPDMVATRDTIIFYCCRNDGHATNGIDLPMTSPFYLFPIKDYCQKVNGMKSTLEYFRFDCEDSSNKNRVGGLVPYHGTSNRDHTIHYCYYTRDLPVIQDCGADPSYIGARTIKTKDGRSFNAYCEMGWTYFSQRFDGTVNFFRNWAEYKNGFGNAKAEHFVGLDNIVSLLKQGNYKLRIDLIAWFTKTHKYAEYTTFRVADGSDKYRLTIGGYSGTAGDSMSGHNNMRFSTHDQDNDAWPFGNCAATYTGAWWYNSCHFSNLFGVYNRHPVCPRFAQCIAWYKWPGNLVAGRDNYWYSFPIFTMKIIRK
;
A
#
# COMPACT_ATOMS: atom_id res chain seq x y z
N MET A 1 -88.46 -34.12 -24.27
CA MET A 1 -88.54 -32.65 -24.19
C MET A 1 -88.25 -32.22 -22.75
N SER A 2 -87.20 -31.39 -22.59
CA SER A 2 -86.97 -30.38 -21.54
C SER A 2 -87.36 -30.68 -20.08
N ARG A 3 -86.35 -30.78 -19.20
CA ARG A 3 -86.34 -30.01 -17.93
C ARG A 3 -84.90 -29.57 -17.60
N LEU A 4 -84.73 -28.24 -17.51
CA LEU A 4 -83.54 -27.55 -17.02
C LEU A 4 -83.27 -27.98 -15.56
N GLY A 5 -82.09 -28.53 -15.31
CA GLY A 5 -81.53 -28.72 -13.96
C GLY A 5 -80.42 -27.70 -13.73
N VAL A 6 -80.63 -26.80 -12.77
CA VAL A 6 -79.65 -25.80 -12.33
C VAL A 6 -78.48 -26.51 -11.63
N LEU A 7 -77.29 -26.38 -12.19
CA LEU A 7 -76.04 -26.85 -11.59
C LEU A 7 -75.46 -25.73 -10.73
N ILE A 8 -75.54 -25.87 -9.41
CA ILE A 8 -74.88 -24.97 -8.45
C ILE A 8 -73.39 -25.32 -8.43
N LEU A 9 -72.55 -24.47 -9.03
CA LEU A 9 -71.10 -24.52 -8.89
C LEU A 9 -70.71 -23.98 -7.50
N LEU A 10 -70.38 -24.88 -6.59
CA LEU A 10 -69.67 -24.57 -5.35
C LEU A 10 -68.22 -24.18 -5.69
N VAL A 11 -67.96 -22.89 -5.82
CA VAL A 11 -66.59 -22.34 -5.83
C VAL A 11 -66.04 -22.45 -4.42
N GLY A 12 -65.30 -23.52 -4.15
CA GLY A 12 -64.50 -23.67 -2.95
C GLY A 12 -63.39 -22.61 -2.94
N VAL A 13 -63.63 -21.48 -2.28
CA VAL A 13 -62.58 -20.52 -1.94
C VAL A 13 -61.69 -21.19 -0.90
N PHE A 14 -60.56 -21.76 -1.34
CA PHE A 14 -59.45 -22.06 -0.45
C PHE A 14 -58.89 -20.74 0.07
N ILE A 15 -59.45 -20.26 1.18
CA ILE A 15 -58.80 -19.25 2.02
C ILE A 15 -57.53 -19.93 2.53
N LYS A 16 -56.38 -19.67 1.87
CA LYS A 16 -55.09 -19.88 2.52
C LYS A 16 -55.09 -18.99 3.76
N LEU A 17 -55.38 -19.59 4.91
CA LEU A 17 -55.05 -19.01 6.21
C LEU A 17 -53.59 -18.59 6.12
N ILE A 18 -53.35 -17.28 6.02
CA ILE A 18 -52.01 -16.71 6.13
C ILE A 18 -51.65 -16.87 7.61
N VAL A 19 -51.10 -18.03 7.95
CA VAL A 19 -50.55 -18.29 9.27
C VAL A 19 -49.36 -17.35 9.41
N CYS A 20 -49.50 -16.34 10.26
CA CYS A 20 -48.44 -15.40 10.59
C CYS A 20 -47.24 -16.20 11.11
N GLN A 21 -46.16 -16.26 10.34
CA GLN A 21 -44.97 -17.01 10.71
C GLN A 21 -44.21 -16.29 11.83
N ALA A 22 -43.46 -17.04 12.64
CA ALA A 22 -42.54 -16.48 13.62
C ALA A 22 -41.62 -15.44 12.95
N PRO A 23 -41.17 -14.40 13.67
CA PRO A 23 -40.25 -13.41 13.12
C PRO A 23 -39.07 -14.11 12.44
N PRO A 24 -38.60 -13.62 11.27
CA PRO A 24 -37.48 -14.22 10.57
C PRO A 24 -36.32 -14.30 11.56
N ARG A 25 -35.72 -15.49 11.73
CA ARG A 25 -34.81 -15.78 12.84
C ARG A 25 -33.86 -14.62 13.09
N GLY A 26 -33.19 -14.10 12.07
CA GLY A 26 -32.18 -13.07 12.26
C GLY A 26 -32.64 -11.68 12.71
N VAL A 27 -33.94 -11.40 12.84
CA VAL A 27 -34.41 -10.22 13.61
C VAL A 27 -33.89 -10.27 15.05
N HIS A 28 -33.66 -11.46 15.60
CA HIS A 28 -33.16 -11.60 16.96
C HIS A 28 -31.76 -11.00 17.15
N PHE A 29 -30.91 -10.91 16.12
CA PHE A 29 -29.56 -10.33 16.23
C PHE A 29 -29.58 -8.81 16.38
N LEU A 30 -30.62 -8.13 15.90
CA LEU A 30 -30.70 -6.68 15.95
C LEU A 30 -30.74 -6.17 17.38
N GLY A 31 -30.00 -5.10 17.63
CA GLY A 31 -29.89 -4.49 18.95
C GLY A 31 -29.06 -5.30 19.95
N LYS A 32 -28.51 -6.46 19.59
CA LYS A 32 -27.55 -7.17 20.43
C LYS A 32 -26.19 -6.49 20.42
N GLY A 33 -25.47 -6.61 21.53
CA GLY A 33 -24.09 -6.17 21.66
C GLY A 33 -23.17 -6.90 20.68
N TYR A 34 -22.13 -6.21 20.22
CA TYR A 34 -21.06 -6.77 19.40
C TYR A 34 -19.72 -6.25 19.91
N ASN A 35 -18.76 -7.14 20.08
CA ASN A 35 -17.41 -6.77 20.45
C ASN A 35 -16.48 -6.85 19.23
N GLN A 36 -16.06 -5.68 18.74
CA GLN A 36 -15.20 -5.53 17.57
C GLN A 36 -13.88 -6.29 17.67
N VAL A 37 -13.28 -6.40 18.86
CA VAL A 37 -11.93 -7.00 18.98
C VAL A 37 -11.98 -8.52 19.07
N THR A 38 -13.04 -9.08 19.64
CA THR A 38 -13.25 -10.54 19.71
C THR A 38 -14.05 -11.08 18.53
N GLY A 39 -14.63 -10.21 17.71
CA GLY A 39 -15.39 -10.57 16.52
C GLY A 39 -14.61 -11.39 15.51
N ASN A 40 -15.31 -12.24 14.76
CA ASN A 40 -14.81 -12.88 13.56
C ASN A 40 -15.97 -13.40 12.71
N PRO A 41 -16.32 -12.76 11.57
CA PRO A 41 -17.45 -13.18 10.75
C PRO A 41 -17.26 -14.53 10.05
N GLU A 42 -16.10 -15.19 10.17
CA GLU A 42 -15.89 -16.58 9.74
C GLU A 42 -16.11 -17.60 10.89
N GLY A 43 -16.40 -17.13 12.11
CA GLY A 43 -16.57 -17.93 13.32
C GLY A 43 -15.24 -18.42 13.91
N ASP A 44 -15.28 -19.03 15.10
CA ASP A 44 -14.11 -19.69 15.71
C ASP A 44 -14.19 -21.23 15.59
N PRO A 45 -13.04 -21.95 15.62
CA PRO A 45 -13.02 -23.41 15.57
C PRO A 45 -13.75 -24.04 16.76
N GLY A 46 -14.42 -25.19 16.55
CA GLY A 46 -15.03 -25.98 17.63
C GLY A 46 -16.38 -25.48 18.15
N LYS A 47 -16.88 -24.32 17.69
CA LYS A 47 -18.26 -23.89 17.91
C LYS A 47 -19.13 -24.42 16.78
N PHE A 48 -20.26 -25.06 17.11
CA PHE A 48 -21.21 -25.57 16.12
C PHE A 48 -21.73 -24.42 15.25
N GLY A 49 -21.21 -24.32 14.02
CA GLY A 49 -21.69 -23.44 12.95
C GLY A 49 -21.46 -21.93 13.17
N GLY A 50 -20.33 -21.39 12.71
CA GLY A 50 -20.26 -20.07 12.04
C GLY A 50 -20.81 -18.80 12.73
N VAL A 51 -21.17 -18.81 14.02
CA VAL A 51 -21.59 -17.60 14.74
C VAL A 51 -20.36 -16.77 15.08
N ASP A 52 -20.39 -15.51 14.64
CA ASP A 52 -19.33 -14.55 14.91
C ASP A 52 -19.15 -14.38 16.43
N PRO A 53 -17.96 -14.72 17.00
CA PRO A 53 -17.69 -14.66 18.44
C PRO A 53 -17.79 -13.26 19.06
N GLY A 54 -17.90 -12.22 18.24
CA GLY A 54 -18.16 -10.84 18.68
C GLY A 54 -19.61 -10.62 19.10
N ILE A 55 -20.55 -11.40 18.56
CA ILE A 55 -21.99 -11.26 18.86
C ILE A 55 -22.24 -11.67 20.31
N GLN A 56 -22.81 -10.76 21.09
CA GLN A 56 -23.17 -10.98 22.49
C GLN A 56 -24.62 -11.47 22.57
N ASP A 57 -24.82 -12.77 22.33
CA ASP A 57 -26.15 -13.37 22.18
C ASP A 57 -27.08 -13.17 23.38
N THR A 58 -26.56 -13.00 24.59
CA THR A 58 -27.38 -12.78 25.80
C THR A 58 -27.56 -11.31 26.15
N ARG A 59 -26.98 -10.38 25.37
CA ARG A 59 -26.87 -8.96 25.70
C ARG A 59 -27.59 -8.10 24.67
N SER A 60 -28.89 -7.94 24.87
CA SER A 60 -29.72 -7.06 24.05
C SER A 60 -29.69 -5.64 24.60
N ILE A 61 -29.29 -4.68 23.79
CA ILE A 61 -29.13 -3.26 24.15
C ILE A 61 -30.39 -2.47 23.83
N ILE A 62 -30.92 -2.61 22.61
CA ILE A 62 -32.17 -1.96 22.18
C ILE A 62 -33.38 -2.84 22.52
N GLN A 63 -34.42 -2.25 23.09
CA GLN A 63 -35.68 -2.92 23.34
C GLN A 63 -36.50 -3.04 22.06
N LEU A 64 -36.81 -4.28 21.68
CA LEU A 64 -37.68 -4.60 20.55
C LEU A 64 -39.08 -4.94 21.07
N THR A 65 -40.10 -4.23 20.57
CA THR A 65 -41.50 -4.40 20.97
C THR A 65 -42.35 -4.84 19.78
N TYR A 66 -43.46 -5.52 20.06
CA TYR A 66 -44.44 -5.97 19.05
C TYR A 66 -45.81 -5.32 19.27
N ALA A 67 -45.83 -4.13 19.88
CA ALA A 67 -47.05 -3.49 20.36
C ALA A 67 -47.98 -3.08 19.21
N ARG A 68 -47.42 -2.74 18.04
CA ARG A 68 -48.22 -2.32 16.86
C ARG A 68 -48.59 -3.49 15.94
N ASN A 69 -48.27 -4.74 16.31
CA ASN A 69 -48.48 -5.93 15.48
C ASN A 69 -47.97 -5.74 14.03
N LYS A 70 -46.84 -5.04 13.87
CA LYS A 70 -46.29 -4.69 12.57
C LYS A 70 -45.96 -5.95 11.76
N LEU A 71 -46.40 -5.97 10.50
CA LEU A 71 -46.06 -6.98 9.52
C LEU A 71 -45.04 -6.46 8.51
N THR A 72 -44.34 -7.39 7.86
CA THR A 72 -43.54 -7.13 6.67
C THR A 72 -44.41 -6.70 5.49
N SER A 73 -43.82 -6.09 4.46
CA SER A 73 -44.56 -5.60 3.29
C SER A 73 -45.27 -6.70 2.50
N ASP A 74 -44.76 -7.93 2.57
CA ASP A 74 -45.37 -9.13 1.99
C ASP A 74 -46.40 -9.81 2.93
N LEU A 75 -46.67 -9.21 4.09
CA LEU A 75 -47.62 -9.65 5.12
C LEU A 75 -47.33 -11.04 5.71
N ARG A 76 -46.13 -11.59 5.51
CA ARG A 76 -45.78 -12.96 5.95
C ARG A 76 -45.28 -13.03 7.37
N TYR A 77 -44.57 -12.00 7.83
CA TYR A 77 -43.85 -12.05 9.09
C TYR A 77 -44.23 -10.92 10.04
N LYS A 78 -44.40 -11.27 11.32
CA LYS A 78 -44.50 -10.30 12.40
C LYS A 78 -43.10 -9.78 12.75
N VAL A 79 -42.91 -8.47 12.75
CA VAL A 79 -41.61 -7.82 13.03
C VAL A 79 -41.75 -6.80 14.15
N PRO A 80 -40.67 -6.54 14.91
CA PRO A 80 -40.68 -5.52 15.93
C PRO A 80 -40.99 -4.13 15.37
N ASP A 81 -41.61 -3.29 16.18
CA ASP A 81 -41.99 -1.93 15.83
C ASP A 81 -40.76 -1.12 15.36
N GLN A 82 -39.60 -1.34 15.99
CA GLN A 82 -38.34 -0.64 15.72
C GLN A 82 -37.62 -1.12 14.45
N VAL A 83 -38.04 -2.24 13.87
CA VAL A 83 -37.28 -2.95 12.82
C VAL A 83 -37.93 -2.78 11.45
N PHE A 84 -37.10 -2.64 10.42
CA PHE A 84 -37.48 -2.89 9.03
C PHE A 84 -36.89 -4.23 8.60
N TYR A 85 -37.70 -5.07 7.96
CA TYR A 85 -37.25 -6.32 7.35
C TYR A 85 -37.70 -6.40 5.90
N GLY A 86 -36.73 -6.58 5.00
CA GLY A 86 -36.96 -6.84 3.59
C GLY A 86 -36.55 -8.28 3.26
N PRO A 87 -37.49 -9.20 3.02
CA PRO A 87 -37.15 -10.53 2.51
C PRO A 87 -36.56 -10.40 1.10
N ARG A 88 -35.52 -11.16 0.81
CA ARG A 88 -34.89 -11.19 -0.52
C ARG A 88 -34.13 -12.51 -0.68
N GLU A 89 -34.62 -13.40 -1.54
CA GLU A 89 -33.89 -14.60 -1.93
C GLU A 89 -33.06 -14.30 -3.17
N SER A 90 -31.76 -14.08 -2.97
CA SER A 90 -30.80 -13.76 -4.02
C SER A 90 -29.51 -14.51 -3.75
N CYS A 91 -29.30 -15.59 -4.50
CA CYS A 91 -28.05 -16.35 -4.47
C CYS A 91 -27.11 -15.74 -5.52
N THR A 92 -25.98 -15.23 -5.07
CA THR A 92 -24.90 -14.81 -5.97
C THR A 92 -23.86 -15.92 -5.99
N GLU A 93 -23.86 -16.73 -7.05
CA GLU A 93 -22.77 -17.67 -7.35
C GLU A 93 -21.56 -16.92 -7.96
N SER A 94 -21.22 -15.77 -7.41
CA SER A 94 -20.02 -15.04 -7.78
C SER A 94 -18.98 -15.35 -6.72
N ALA A 95 -18.10 -16.30 -7.02
CA ALA A 95 -16.96 -16.63 -6.17
C ALA A 95 -16.13 -15.36 -5.93
N VAL A 96 -16.25 -14.74 -4.75
CA VAL A 96 -15.34 -13.67 -4.35
C VAL A 96 -14.00 -14.33 -4.08
N LEU A 97 -13.05 -14.07 -4.96
CA LEU A 97 -11.71 -14.63 -4.92
C LEU A 97 -10.79 -13.70 -4.12
N SER A 98 -10.09 -14.24 -3.13
CA SER A 98 -9.15 -13.47 -2.32
C SER A 98 -7.94 -14.29 -1.90
N VAL A 99 -6.86 -13.60 -1.60
CA VAL A 99 -5.60 -14.19 -1.11
C VAL A 99 -5.30 -13.64 0.28
N VAL A 100 -5.12 -14.53 1.24
CA VAL A 100 -4.70 -14.17 2.60
C VAL A 100 -3.27 -14.60 2.81
N TYR A 101 -2.41 -13.61 3.00
CA TYR A 101 -0.96 -13.79 3.15
C TYR A 101 -0.43 -13.16 4.42
N SER A 102 -1.17 -12.29 5.09
CA SER A 102 -0.77 -11.63 6.34
C SER A 102 -1.97 -11.48 7.28
N SER A 103 -1.70 -11.23 8.56
CA SER A 103 -2.76 -10.92 9.52
C SER A 103 -3.55 -9.65 9.14
N GLU A 104 -2.91 -8.65 8.53
CA GLU A 104 -3.58 -7.47 7.99
C GLU A 104 -4.47 -7.81 6.78
N SER A 105 -3.98 -8.63 5.84
CA SER A 105 -4.79 -9.06 4.69
C SER A 105 -6.02 -9.87 5.14
N TYR A 106 -5.87 -10.67 6.20
CA TYR A 106 -6.97 -11.40 6.80
C TYR A 106 -7.98 -10.45 7.44
N GLN A 107 -7.53 -9.50 8.26
CA GLN A 107 -8.39 -8.49 8.87
C GLN A 107 -9.19 -7.71 7.81
N ARG A 108 -8.54 -7.31 6.72
CA ARG A 108 -9.19 -6.60 5.60
C ARG A 108 -10.32 -7.43 5.00
N GLY A 109 -10.10 -8.72 4.74
CA GLY A 109 -11.14 -9.63 4.23
C GLY A 109 -12.30 -9.87 5.22
N LEU A 110 -12.06 -9.78 6.53
CA LEU A 110 -13.13 -9.83 7.54
C LEU A 110 -13.96 -8.54 7.59
N LYS A 111 -13.33 -7.37 7.39
CA LYS A 111 -14.00 -6.06 7.36
C LYS A 111 -15.01 -5.92 6.20
N GLU A 112 -14.90 -6.74 5.16
CA GLU A 112 -15.91 -6.79 4.08
C GLU A 112 -17.28 -7.31 4.57
N SER A 113 -17.28 -8.18 5.59
CA SER A 113 -18.51 -8.71 6.19
C SER A 113 -19.01 -7.88 7.39
N VAL A 114 -18.26 -6.87 7.84
CA VAL A 114 -18.61 -6.06 9.02
C VAL A 114 -18.34 -4.58 8.75
N GLU A 115 -19.40 -3.82 8.55
CA GLU A 115 -19.35 -2.36 8.39
C GLU A 115 -19.71 -1.62 9.69
N THR A 116 -19.36 -0.34 9.77
CA THR A 116 -19.69 0.52 10.91
C THR A 116 -20.43 1.77 10.44
N SER A 117 -21.36 2.27 11.24
CA SER A 117 -22.12 3.49 10.95
C SER A 117 -21.32 4.78 11.23
N TYR A 118 -20.01 4.68 11.47
CA TYR A 118 -19.13 5.76 11.91
C TYR A 118 -17.73 5.63 11.28
N SER A 119 -17.03 6.74 11.06
CA SER A 119 -15.77 6.77 10.29
C SER A 119 -14.48 6.81 11.13
N GLY A 120 -14.45 6.14 12.29
CA GLY A 120 -13.22 5.97 13.09
C GLY A 120 -12.75 7.18 13.92
N GLY A 121 -13.64 7.82 14.69
CA GLY A 121 -13.29 8.84 15.69
C GLY A 121 -12.60 8.26 16.93
N PHE A 122 -13.20 8.42 18.11
CA PHE A 122 -12.66 7.82 19.36
C PHE A 122 -12.56 6.28 19.29
N MET A 123 -13.32 5.64 18.39
CA MET A 123 -13.27 4.20 18.12
C MET A 123 -12.08 3.76 17.25
N LYS A 124 -11.23 4.69 16.75
CA LYS A 124 -10.12 4.36 15.83
C LYS A 124 -9.25 3.20 16.35
N GLY A 125 -8.85 3.26 17.63
CA GLY A 125 -8.02 2.23 18.23
C GLY A 125 -8.69 0.85 18.21
N VAL A 126 -10.00 0.78 18.50
CA VAL A 126 -10.79 -0.46 18.43
C VAL A 126 -10.84 -1.00 16.99
N LEU A 127 -11.08 -0.12 16.00
CA LEU A 127 -11.17 -0.53 14.58
C LEU A 127 -9.82 -0.97 13.99
N GLU A 128 -8.71 -0.41 14.48
CA GLU A 128 -7.36 -0.83 14.08
C GLU A 128 -7.05 -2.26 14.54
N VAL A 129 -7.60 -2.68 15.69
CA VAL A 129 -7.43 -4.02 16.25
C VAL A 129 -8.68 -4.91 16.11
N SER A 130 -9.63 -4.56 15.23
CA SER A 130 -10.81 -5.41 15.00
C SER A 130 -10.40 -6.86 14.74
N PHE A 131 -11.12 -7.78 15.36
CA PHE A 131 -11.01 -9.23 15.25
C PHE A 131 -9.74 -9.86 15.83
N SER A 132 -8.77 -9.06 16.28
CA SER A 132 -7.43 -9.55 16.64
C SER A 132 -7.39 -10.43 17.89
N ALA A 133 -8.45 -10.42 18.69
CA ALA A 133 -8.60 -11.24 19.88
C ALA A 133 -9.39 -12.55 19.65
N SER A 134 -9.89 -12.80 18.43
CA SER A 134 -10.56 -14.06 18.10
C SER A 134 -9.57 -15.22 17.93
N GLN A 135 -10.00 -16.45 18.23
CA GLN A 135 -9.15 -17.63 18.14
C GLN A 135 -8.69 -17.87 16.71
N ARG A 136 -9.62 -17.78 15.74
CA ARG A 136 -9.27 -17.95 14.32
C ARG A 136 -8.30 -16.89 13.83
N PHE A 137 -8.36 -15.66 14.33
CA PHE A 137 -7.39 -14.63 13.97
C PHE A 137 -5.99 -14.98 14.48
N ALA A 138 -5.88 -15.49 15.70
CA ALA A 138 -4.60 -15.97 16.24
C ALA A 138 -4.03 -17.12 15.40
N GLU A 139 -4.86 -18.08 14.99
CA GLU A 139 -4.46 -19.18 14.09
C GLU A 139 -3.97 -18.67 12.74
N MET A 140 -4.73 -17.77 12.10
CA MET A 140 -4.34 -17.20 10.81
C MET A 140 -3.09 -16.35 10.91
N LYS A 141 -2.90 -15.62 12.01
CA LYS A 141 -1.67 -14.87 12.29
C LYS A 141 -0.47 -15.82 12.38
N LYS A 142 -0.58 -16.91 13.14
CA LYS A 142 0.46 -17.95 13.26
C LYS A 142 0.80 -18.55 11.89
N HIS A 143 -0.20 -19.00 11.14
CA HIS A 143 0.03 -19.63 9.83
C HIS A 143 0.66 -18.67 8.81
N THR A 144 0.22 -17.41 8.75
CA THR A 144 0.73 -16.44 7.77
C THR A 144 2.06 -15.81 8.18
N SER A 145 2.31 -15.63 9.48
CA SER A 145 3.49 -14.94 10.00
C SER A 145 4.63 -15.90 10.31
N ASP A 146 4.34 -16.99 11.01
CA ASP A 146 5.36 -17.91 11.55
C ASP A 146 5.62 -19.04 10.55
N GLU A 147 4.55 -19.66 10.05
CA GLU A 147 4.64 -20.81 9.12
C GLU A 147 4.75 -20.38 7.64
N LYS A 148 4.66 -19.09 7.35
CA LYS A 148 4.74 -18.51 5.98
C LYS A 148 3.78 -19.19 5.00
N LYS A 149 2.55 -19.47 5.42
CA LYS A 149 1.50 -20.00 4.54
C LYS A 149 0.77 -18.88 3.81
N VAL A 150 0.32 -19.20 2.59
CA VAL A 150 -0.57 -18.37 1.77
C VAL A 150 -1.86 -19.14 1.57
N PHE A 151 -3.00 -18.44 1.71
CA PHE A 151 -4.32 -19.04 1.60
C PHE A 151 -5.09 -18.44 0.43
N PHE A 152 -5.67 -19.28 -0.40
CA PHE A 152 -6.57 -18.88 -1.48
C PHE A 152 -7.99 -19.17 -1.07
N GLN A 153 -8.88 -18.21 -1.29
CA GLN A 153 -10.26 -18.29 -0.81
C GLN A 153 -11.24 -18.00 -1.93
N SER A 154 -12.30 -18.79 -1.96
CA SER A 154 -13.51 -18.57 -2.75
C SER A 154 -14.70 -18.51 -1.80
N LYS A 155 -15.47 -17.42 -1.83
CA LYS A 155 -16.68 -17.27 -1.02
C LYS A 155 -17.92 -17.32 -1.92
N ASN A 156 -18.88 -18.15 -1.53
CA ASN A 156 -20.22 -18.21 -2.12
C ASN A 156 -21.22 -17.75 -1.05
N GLU A 157 -22.07 -16.79 -1.39
CA GLU A 157 -23.02 -16.19 -0.45
C GLU A 157 -24.43 -16.15 -1.04
N CYS A 158 -25.39 -16.63 -0.25
CA CYS A 158 -26.81 -16.56 -0.56
C CYS A 158 -27.49 -15.63 0.43
N LEU A 159 -28.09 -14.55 -0.06
CA LEU A 159 -28.89 -13.62 0.74
C LEU A 159 -30.34 -14.13 0.79
N TYR A 160 -30.91 -14.19 1.98
CA TYR A 160 -32.32 -14.56 2.22
C TYR A 160 -33.15 -13.39 2.76
N GLY A 161 -32.52 -12.37 3.34
CA GLY A 161 -33.21 -11.14 3.74
C GLY A 161 -32.31 -10.16 4.46
N THR A 162 -32.80 -8.93 4.63
CA THR A 162 -32.09 -7.87 5.36
C THR A 162 -32.98 -7.31 6.46
N ALA A 163 -32.47 -7.30 7.69
CA ALA A 163 -33.12 -6.69 8.84
C ALA A 163 -32.31 -5.46 9.30
N ARG A 164 -32.95 -4.35 9.62
CA ARG A 164 -32.29 -3.17 10.19
C ARG A 164 -33.15 -2.43 11.22
N LEU A 165 -32.50 -1.78 12.17
CA LEU A 165 -33.12 -0.82 13.08
C LEU A 165 -33.44 0.49 12.33
N ARG A 166 -34.59 1.09 12.66
CA ARG A 166 -34.99 2.42 12.18
C ARG A 166 -34.46 3.51 13.10
N LEU A 167 -33.14 3.59 13.24
CA LEU A 167 -32.49 4.55 14.15
C LEU A 167 -32.81 6.01 13.79
N GLU A 168 -33.12 6.28 12.52
CA GLU A 168 -33.62 7.57 12.03
C GLU A 168 -34.91 8.04 12.75
N SER A 169 -35.75 7.10 13.19
CA SER A 169 -37.00 7.38 13.90
C SER A 169 -36.86 7.22 15.42
N ALA A 170 -35.68 6.87 15.93
CA ALA A 170 -35.50 6.50 17.34
C ALA A 170 -35.87 7.63 18.30
N ARG A 171 -35.59 8.89 17.95
CA ARG A 171 -35.94 10.06 18.78
C ARG A 171 -37.44 10.35 18.76
N SER A 172 -38.07 10.37 17.59
CA SER A 172 -39.50 10.68 17.45
C SER A 172 -40.39 9.55 17.97
N GLU A 173 -39.99 8.30 17.76
CA GLU A 173 -40.71 7.11 18.23
C GLU A 173 -40.26 6.64 19.62
N LYS A 174 -39.40 7.41 20.30
CA LYS A 174 -38.91 7.16 21.68
C LYS A 174 -38.43 5.73 21.91
N PHE A 175 -37.47 5.27 21.10
CA PHE A 175 -36.89 3.94 21.28
C PHE A 175 -36.24 3.84 22.65
N LYS A 176 -36.33 2.66 23.27
CA LYS A 176 -35.82 2.41 24.62
C LYS A 176 -34.70 1.39 24.60
N VAL A 177 -33.81 1.49 25.57
CA VAL A 177 -32.88 0.39 25.89
C VAL A 177 -33.59 -0.71 26.69
N THR A 178 -33.02 -1.91 26.73
CA THR A 178 -33.56 -3.00 27.56
C THR A 178 -33.36 -2.70 29.05
N LYS A 179 -34.20 -3.30 29.91
CA LYS A 179 -34.07 -3.18 31.36
C LYS A 179 -32.72 -3.70 31.87
N SER A 180 -32.23 -4.81 31.32
CA SER A 180 -30.93 -5.38 31.71
C SER A 180 -29.77 -4.48 31.33
N PHE A 181 -29.80 -3.84 30.15
CA PHE A 181 -28.79 -2.88 29.75
C PHE A 181 -28.84 -1.63 30.65
N ARG A 182 -30.05 -1.13 30.90
CA ARG A 182 -30.27 -0.01 31.83
C ARG A 182 -29.68 -0.31 33.19
N ASP A 183 -30.03 -1.44 33.80
CA ASP A 183 -29.55 -1.83 35.14
C ASP A 183 -28.02 -1.96 35.17
N ALA A 184 -27.41 -2.51 34.12
CA ALA A 184 -25.96 -2.62 34.00
C ALA A 184 -25.27 -1.26 33.83
N ILE A 185 -25.88 -0.31 33.11
CA ILE A 185 -25.36 1.06 32.97
C ILE A 185 -25.49 1.83 34.29
N CYS A 186 -26.64 1.75 34.96
CA CYS A 186 -26.89 2.50 36.19
C CYS A 186 -26.01 2.04 37.36
N SER A 187 -25.46 0.81 37.31
CA SER A 187 -24.55 0.30 38.33
C SER A 187 -23.07 0.65 38.09
N LEU A 188 -22.74 1.34 36.99
CA LEU A 188 -21.35 1.66 36.68
C LEU A 188 -20.79 2.79 37.56
N PRO A 189 -19.70 2.56 38.31
CA PRO A 189 -19.02 3.60 39.07
C PRO A 189 -18.23 4.55 38.14
N LEU A 190 -18.65 5.81 38.05
CA LEU A 190 -18.01 6.83 37.18
C LEU A 190 -16.50 7.03 37.44
N HIS A 191 -16.03 6.75 38.66
CA HIS A 191 -14.63 6.89 39.04
C HIS A 191 -13.76 5.68 38.64
N ASP A 192 -14.32 4.48 38.47
CA ASP A 192 -13.56 3.27 38.14
C ASP A 192 -13.60 2.96 36.64
N THR A 193 -12.53 3.30 35.93
CA THR A 193 -12.37 2.99 34.49
C THR A 193 -12.36 1.48 34.22
N ASN A 194 -11.86 0.64 35.13
CA ASN A 194 -11.80 -0.81 34.92
C ASN A 194 -13.20 -1.44 34.94
N ALA A 195 -14.15 -0.88 35.69
CA ALA A 195 -15.55 -1.30 35.63
C ALA A 195 -16.14 -1.10 34.22
N PHE A 196 -15.82 0.00 33.56
CA PHE A 196 -16.22 0.24 32.17
C PHE A 196 -15.53 -0.72 31.20
N MET A 197 -14.25 -1.05 31.40
CA MET A 197 -13.57 -2.06 30.57
C MET A 197 -14.23 -3.44 30.69
N ARG A 198 -14.57 -3.88 31.91
CA ARG A 198 -15.32 -5.13 32.16
C ARG A 198 -16.73 -5.09 31.55
N PHE A 199 -17.37 -3.93 31.58
CA PHE A 199 -18.65 -3.72 30.91
C PHE A 199 -18.52 -3.94 29.40
N ILE A 200 -17.51 -3.35 28.75
CA ILE A 200 -17.25 -3.54 27.32
C ILE A 200 -16.95 -5.01 27.00
N ASP A 201 -16.20 -5.71 27.85
CA ASP A 201 -15.97 -7.16 27.70
C ASP A 201 -17.28 -7.96 27.70
N THR A 202 -18.26 -7.52 28.49
CA THR A 202 -19.52 -8.24 28.69
C THR A 202 -20.57 -7.86 27.65
N TRP A 203 -20.69 -6.58 27.32
CA TRP A 203 -21.77 -6.01 26.49
C TRP A 203 -21.33 -5.68 25.06
N GLY A 204 -20.03 -5.66 24.79
CA GLY A 204 -19.47 -5.30 23.51
C GLY A 204 -19.10 -3.82 23.39
N THR A 205 -18.43 -3.50 22.28
CA THR A 205 -18.02 -2.16 21.89
C THR A 205 -19.11 -1.43 21.11
N ASP A 206 -19.99 -2.20 20.49
CA ASP A 206 -21.01 -1.79 19.53
C ASP A 206 -22.31 -2.57 19.77
N PHE A 207 -23.36 -2.22 19.04
CA PHE A 207 -24.52 -3.06 18.83
C PHE A 207 -24.83 -3.20 17.34
N ILE A 208 -25.52 -4.28 17.00
CA ILE A 208 -25.89 -4.60 15.62
C ILE A 208 -27.11 -3.77 15.23
N ASP A 209 -26.97 -2.88 14.25
CA ASP A 209 -28.07 -2.05 13.75
C ASP A 209 -28.62 -2.52 12.39
N LEU A 210 -27.85 -3.32 11.64
CA LEU A 210 -28.28 -3.99 10.42
C LEU A 210 -27.63 -5.37 10.33
N VAL A 211 -28.41 -6.34 9.84
CA VAL A 211 -27.93 -7.68 9.51
C VAL A 211 -28.47 -8.11 8.15
N LYS A 212 -27.58 -8.61 7.29
CA LYS A 212 -27.95 -9.38 6.10
C LYS A 212 -27.87 -10.86 6.46
N LEU A 213 -28.98 -11.55 6.27
CA LEU A 213 -29.17 -12.94 6.67
C LEU A 213 -29.05 -13.84 5.46
N GLY A 214 -28.29 -14.90 5.60
CA GLY A 214 -27.89 -15.71 4.48
C GLY A 214 -27.28 -17.05 4.85
N SER A 215 -26.73 -17.70 3.83
CA SER A 215 -25.74 -18.76 3.98
C SER A 215 -24.45 -18.35 3.29
N LYS A 216 -23.32 -18.66 3.91
CA LYS A 216 -21.98 -18.40 3.37
C LYS A 216 -21.18 -19.69 3.37
N GLU A 217 -20.57 -19.99 2.23
CA GLU A 217 -19.61 -21.08 2.08
C GLU A 217 -18.26 -20.50 1.65
N THR A 218 -17.22 -20.69 2.46
CA THR A 218 -15.85 -20.28 2.15
C THR A 218 -15.00 -21.51 1.92
N ASN A 219 -14.57 -21.70 0.68
CA ASN A 219 -13.62 -22.72 0.28
C ASN A 219 -12.21 -22.13 0.38
N ARG A 220 -11.34 -22.75 1.18
CA ARG A 220 -9.98 -22.29 1.46
C ARG A 220 -8.97 -23.38 1.19
N SER A 221 -8.02 -23.13 0.30
CA SER A 221 -6.83 -23.95 0.14
C SER A 221 -5.62 -23.23 0.76
N GLU A 222 -4.61 -24.01 1.16
CA GLU A 222 -3.37 -23.52 1.72
C GLU A 222 -2.17 -24.00 0.92
N GLU A 223 -1.13 -23.18 0.89
CA GLU A 223 0.13 -23.46 0.21
C GLU A 223 1.29 -22.80 0.97
N SER A 224 2.51 -23.33 0.83
CA SER A 224 3.70 -22.69 1.36
C SER A 224 4.02 -21.43 0.54
N GLU A 225 4.62 -20.41 1.16
CA GLU A 225 5.09 -19.23 0.44
C GLU A 225 6.06 -19.58 -0.70
N THR A 226 6.91 -20.60 -0.54
CA THR A 226 7.83 -21.03 -1.59
C THR A 226 7.08 -21.55 -2.81
N SER A 227 6.11 -22.44 -2.62
CA SER A 227 5.32 -23.00 -3.73
C SER A 227 4.45 -21.93 -4.39
N PHE A 228 3.89 -21.02 -3.58
CA PHE A 228 3.23 -19.82 -4.09
C PHE A 228 4.14 -18.98 -4.99
N LEU A 229 5.37 -18.71 -4.57
CA LEU A 229 6.35 -17.93 -5.34
C LEU A 229 6.76 -18.65 -6.64
N GLU A 230 6.86 -19.98 -6.62
CA GLU A 230 7.12 -20.78 -7.83
C GLU A 230 5.98 -20.66 -8.85
N ASP A 231 4.73 -20.66 -8.41
CA ASP A 231 3.60 -20.54 -9.32
C ASP A 231 3.42 -19.13 -9.87
N VAL A 232 3.57 -18.11 -9.02
CA VAL A 232 3.50 -16.72 -9.49
C VAL A 232 4.67 -16.41 -10.43
N SER A 233 5.86 -17.00 -10.21
CA SER A 233 7.00 -16.81 -11.12
C SER A 233 6.80 -17.50 -12.47
N LYS A 234 6.09 -18.64 -12.56
CA LYS A 234 5.78 -19.31 -13.83
C LYS A 234 4.74 -18.58 -14.69
N GLU A 235 3.91 -17.73 -14.09
CA GLU A 235 2.85 -17.00 -14.81
C GLU A 235 3.30 -15.66 -15.43
N VAL A 236 4.62 -15.48 -15.61
CA VAL A 236 5.36 -14.33 -16.19
C VAL A 236 4.47 -13.47 -17.09
N GLY A 237 3.88 -12.41 -16.53
CA GLY A 237 2.98 -11.56 -17.31
C GLY A 237 2.42 -10.34 -16.61
N GLY A 238 2.93 -9.98 -15.43
CA GLY A 238 2.51 -8.77 -14.73
C GLY A 238 2.05 -9.06 -13.31
N GLY A 239 3.01 -9.04 -12.38
CA GLY A 239 2.69 -8.94 -10.97
C GLY A 239 3.86 -8.81 -10.03
N PHE A 240 4.94 -8.26 -10.56
CA PHE A 240 6.17 -8.05 -9.82
C PHE A 240 6.62 -6.61 -9.98
N SER A 241 7.08 -6.02 -8.88
CA SER A 241 7.71 -4.70 -8.84
C SER A 241 9.06 -4.81 -8.14
N ALA A 242 9.98 -3.87 -8.32
CA ALA A 242 11.26 -3.90 -7.62
C ALA A 242 11.03 -3.88 -6.09
N GLY A 243 11.50 -4.91 -5.40
CA GLY A 243 11.25 -5.13 -3.97
C GLY A 243 12.34 -4.59 -3.05
N GLY A 244 13.56 -4.37 -3.51
CA GLY A 244 14.72 -4.08 -2.64
C GLY A 244 15.30 -5.35 -2.01
N SER A 245 16.11 -5.28 -0.95
CA SER A 245 16.74 -6.46 -0.34
C SER A 245 15.75 -7.41 0.37
N TYR A 246 16.01 -8.72 0.37
CA TYR A 246 15.20 -9.72 1.07
C TYR A 246 16.09 -10.79 1.70
N LYS A 247 16.06 -10.90 3.05
CA LYS A 247 16.98 -11.72 3.83
C LYS A 247 18.45 -11.40 3.48
N LEU A 248 19.21 -12.39 3.03
CA LEU A 248 20.62 -12.27 2.60
C LEU A 248 20.75 -11.79 1.14
N HIS A 249 19.66 -11.71 0.39
CA HIS A 249 19.69 -11.28 -1.00
C HIS A 249 19.58 -9.77 -1.08
N SER A 250 20.51 -9.17 -1.81
CA SER A 250 20.57 -7.71 -1.99
C SER A 250 19.41 -7.17 -2.84
N GLY A 251 18.58 -8.04 -3.43
CA GLY A 251 17.48 -7.70 -4.33
C GLY A 251 16.38 -8.75 -4.34
N SER A 252 15.17 -8.28 -4.59
CA SER A 252 13.95 -9.08 -4.66
C SER A 252 12.94 -8.41 -5.54
N LEU A 253 11.99 -9.18 -6.07
CA LEU A 253 10.78 -8.67 -6.69
C LEU A 253 9.65 -8.72 -5.67
N LYS A 254 9.03 -7.58 -5.40
CA LYS A 254 7.79 -7.50 -4.61
C LYS A 254 6.67 -8.10 -5.46
N VAL A 255 5.96 -9.07 -4.89
CA VAL A 255 4.71 -9.57 -5.48
C VAL A 255 3.64 -8.52 -5.31
N ASP A 256 3.06 -8.07 -6.42
CA ASP A 256 1.85 -7.27 -6.43
C ASP A 256 0.63 -8.19 -6.32
N MET A 257 0.14 -8.34 -5.09
CA MET A 257 -0.97 -9.24 -4.77
C MET A 257 -2.29 -8.84 -5.47
N GLU A 258 -2.42 -7.60 -5.95
CA GLU A 258 -3.63 -7.12 -6.65
C GLU A 258 -3.60 -7.43 -8.15
N SER A 259 -2.41 -7.62 -8.71
CA SER A 259 -2.19 -7.98 -10.12
C SER A 259 -2.20 -9.49 -10.41
N ILE A 260 -2.24 -10.32 -9.36
CA ILE A 260 -2.28 -11.77 -9.52
C ILE A 260 -3.52 -12.15 -10.33
N ARG A 261 -3.32 -12.88 -11.43
CA ARG A 261 -4.40 -13.27 -12.33
C ARG A 261 -5.49 -14.00 -11.56
N THR A 262 -6.73 -13.55 -11.75
CA THR A 262 -7.92 -14.18 -11.16
C THR A 262 -7.97 -15.68 -11.46
N SER A 263 -7.48 -16.11 -12.63
CA SER A 263 -7.37 -17.52 -13.02
C SER A 263 -6.48 -18.36 -12.10
N LEU A 264 -5.36 -17.84 -11.60
CA LEU A 264 -4.50 -18.54 -10.64
C LEU A 264 -5.27 -18.75 -9.32
N ILE A 265 -5.90 -17.69 -8.83
CA ILE A 265 -6.67 -17.72 -7.58
C ILE A 265 -7.85 -18.70 -7.73
N SER A 266 -8.56 -18.70 -8.86
CA SER A 266 -9.65 -19.64 -9.13
C SER A 266 -9.17 -21.10 -9.12
N ARG A 267 -8.12 -21.43 -9.87
CA ARG A 267 -7.59 -22.81 -9.92
C ARG A 267 -7.12 -23.28 -8.55
N LYS A 268 -6.39 -22.42 -7.83
CA LYS A 268 -5.85 -22.77 -6.50
C LYS A 268 -6.93 -22.88 -5.44
N ALA A 269 -7.96 -22.02 -5.45
CA ALA A 269 -9.10 -22.12 -4.54
C ALA A 269 -9.94 -23.39 -4.77
N GLN A 270 -9.93 -23.94 -5.99
CA GLN A 270 -10.65 -25.18 -6.35
C GLN A 270 -9.84 -26.47 -6.14
N SER A 271 -8.57 -26.38 -5.71
CA SER A 271 -7.68 -27.52 -5.44
C SER A 271 -8.30 -28.59 -4.52
N HIS A 272 -7.88 -29.85 -4.70
CA HIS A 272 -8.34 -31.01 -3.92
C HIS A 272 -8.08 -30.91 -2.41
N ASN A 273 -7.07 -30.13 -1.97
CA ASN A 273 -6.72 -29.95 -0.56
C ASN A 273 -7.40 -28.71 0.07
N ARG A 274 -8.71 -28.56 -0.11
CA ARG A 274 -9.46 -27.42 0.43
C ARG A 274 -10.23 -27.76 1.70
N LYS A 275 -10.26 -26.80 2.64
CA LYS A 275 -11.15 -26.79 3.80
C LYS A 275 -12.36 -25.92 3.49
N THR A 276 -13.57 -26.40 3.78
CA THR A 276 -14.81 -25.66 3.59
C THR A 276 -15.35 -25.17 4.92
N LEU A 277 -15.57 -23.87 5.03
CA LEU A 277 -16.24 -23.22 6.17
C LEU A 277 -17.67 -22.87 5.75
N LYS A 278 -18.66 -23.31 6.51
CA LYS A 278 -20.08 -23.01 6.25
C LYS A 278 -20.69 -22.23 7.41
N SER A 279 -21.51 -21.23 7.08
CA SER A 279 -22.33 -20.49 8.04
C SER A 279 -23.73 -20.32 7.47
N GLY A 280 -24.75 -20.64 8.27
CA GLY A 280 -26.17 -20.56 7.90
C GLY A 280 -26.64 -21.57 6.84
N THR A 281 -27.96 -21.74 6.78
CA THR A 281 -28.69 -22.51 5.77
C THR A 281 -29.94 -21.74 5.34
N LYS A 282 -30.67 -22.22 4.34
CA LYS A 282 -31.96 -21.65 3.95
C LYS A 282 -32.97 -21.68 5.10
N ASP A 283 -32.98 -22.76 5.88
CA ASP A 283 -33.91 -22.95 7.01
C ASP A 283 -33.43 -22.25 8.30
N ASN A 284 -32.11 -22.07 8.46
CA ASN A 284 -31.52 -21.32 9.56
C ASN A 284 -30.50 -20.30 9.03
N PRO A 285 -30.97 -19.14 8.51
CA PRO A 285 -30.08 -18.15 7.94
C PRO A 285 -29.31 -17.41 9.04
N GLU A 286 -28.00 -17.31 8.87
CA GLU A 286 -27.08 -16.67 9.82
C GLU A 286 -26.61 -15.30 9.28
N PRO A 287 -26.00 -14.45 10.12
CA PRO A 287 -25.42 -13.20 9.67
C PRO A 287 -24.27 -13.43 8.69
N ILE A 288 -24.47 -13.05 7.42
CA ILE A 288 -23.41 -13.05 6.41
C ILE A 288 -22.75 -11.67 6.28
N HIS A 289 -23.45 -10.62 6.70
CA HIS A 289 -22.91 -9.26 6.79
C HIS A 289 -23.61 -8.45 7.90
N LEU A 290 -22.84 -7.65 8.63
CA LEU A 290 -23.28 -6.86 9.79
C LEU A 290 -22.96 -5.38 9.61
N ARG A 291 -23.84 -4.50 10.11
CA ARG A 291 -23.50 -3.11 10.40
C ARG A 291 -23.63 -2.83 11.88
N LEU A 292 -22.65 -2.08 12.37
CA LEU A 292 -22.45 -1.83 13.78
C LEU A 292 -22.53 -0.34 14.11
N THR A 293 -23.15 -0.03 15.23
CA THR A 293 -23.18 1.30 15.82
C THR A 293 -22.56 1.24 17.22
N SER A 294 -21.72 2.22 17.56
CA SER A 294 -21.03 2.24 18.86
C SER A 294 -22.04 2.23 20.01
N ILE A 295 -21.73 1.46 21.06
CA ILE A 295 -22.54 1.39 22.29
C ILE A 295 -22.67 2.75 22.98
N HIS A 296 -21.70 3.65 22.77
CA HIS A 296 -21.77 5.04 23.18
C HIS A 296 -22.99 5.78 22.59
N GLY A 297 -23.41 5.43 21.36
CA GLY A 297 -24.49 6.12 20.64
C GLY A 297 -25.87 6.00 21.28
N VAL A 298 -26.09 5.01 22.15
CA VAL A 298 -27.36 4.83 22.87
C VAL A 298 -27.35 5.46 24.27
N LEU A 299 -26.22 5.97 24.74
CA LEU A 299 -26.08 6.61 26.05
C LEU A 299 -26.54 8.08 26.01
N THR A 300 -27.81 8.28 25.63
CA THR A 300 -28.46 9.60 25.62
C THR A 300 -29.77 9.54 26.39
N ASP A 301 -30.19 10.66 26.98
CA ASP A 301 -31.36 10.70 27.87
C ASP A 301 -32.66 10.22 27.19
N ASN A 302 -32.76 10.36 25.86
CA ASN A 302 -33.91 9.91 25.06
C ASN A 302 -34.15 8.40 25.17
N TYR A 303 -33.09 7.59 25.17
CA TYR A 303 -33.23 6.13 25.25
C TYR A 303 -33.59 5.62 26.65
N PHE A 304 -33.44 6.48 27.66
CA PHE A 304 -33.71 6.19 29.08
C PHE A 304 -34.98 6.89 29.59
N GLU A 305 -35.76 7.50 28.70
CA GLU A 305 -37.00 8.19 29.07
C GLU A 305 -38.00 7.20 29.71
N GLY A 306 -38.46 7.52 30.92
CA GLY A 306 -39.32 6.65 31.73
C GLY A 306 -38.60 5.49 32.44
N MET A 307 -37.26 5.40 32.33
CA MET A 307 -36.42 4.39 33.00
C MET A 307 -35.10 4.99 33.51
N LYS A 308 -35.16 6.20 34.09
CA LYS A 308 -33.97 6.92 34.57
C LYS A 308 -33.21 6.13 35.62
N CYS A 309 -31.89 6.28 35.61
CA CYS A 309 -31.02 5.70 36.63
C CYS A 309 -31.17 6.47 37.96
N PRO A 310 -31.32 5.78 39.11
CA PRO A 310 -31.27 6.43 40.42
C PRO A 310 -29.93 7.17 40.60
N GLY A 311 -29.98 8.43 41.03
CA GLY A 311 -28.78 9.23 41.29
C GLY A 311 -28.04 9.76 40.05
N ILE A 312 -28.52 9.50 38.83
CA ILE A 312 -27.93 10.04 37.59
C ILE A 312 -28.93 10.97 36.92
N SER A 313 -28.61 12.27 36.91
CA SER A 313 -29.48 13.32 36.34
C SER A 313 -29.45 13.37 34.80
N SER A 314 -28.33 12.98 34.18
CA SER A 314 -28.15 12.89 32.73
C SER A 314 -27.16 11.77 32.37
N MET A 315 -27.34 11.15 31.21
CA MET A 315 -26.44 10.12 30.68
C MET A 315 -25.11 10.67 30.16
N PHE A 316 -24.96 11.98 30.00
CA PHE A 316 -23.75 12.59 29.44
C PHE A 316 -22.44 12.19 30.17
N PRO A 317 -22.33 12.23 31.51
CA PRO A 317 -21.10 11.82 32.20
C PRO A 317 -20.77 10.34 32.01
N VAL A 318 -21.78 9.48 31.97
CA VAL A 318 -21.63 8.05 31.72
C VAL A 318 -21.13 7.82 30.28
N ALA A 319 -21.67 8.56 29.31
CA ALA A 319 -21.27 8.50 27.92
C ALA A 319 -19.80 8.91 27.72
N GLU A 320 -19.36 10.04 28.30
CA GLU A 320 -17.97 10.49 28.19
C GLU A 320 -16.98 9.52 28.86
N LYS A 321 -17.38 8.89 29.98
CA LYS A 321 -16.58 7.84 30.61
C LYS A 321 -16.50 6.58 29.74
N MET A 322 -17.62 6.17 29.14
CA MET A 322 -17.67 5.04 28.20
C MET A 322 -16.79 5.28 26.98
N LYS A 323 -16.83 6.48 26.39
CA LYS A 323 -15.97 6.89 25.29
C LYS A 323 -14.48 6.77 25.64
N THR A 324 -14.09 7.24 26.82
CA THR A 324 -12.71 7.13 27.31
C THR A 324 -12.30 5.66 27.51
N ALA A 325 -13.21 4.83 28.05
CA ALA A 325 -12.98 3.39 28.19
C ALA A 325 -12.81 2.71 26.82
N LEU A 326 -13.66 2.99 25.84
CA LEU A 326 -13.54 2.46 24.48
C LEU A 326 -12.22 2.84 23.81
N MET A 327 -11.71 4.06 24.03
CA MET A 327 -10.38 4.48 23.55
C MET A 327 -9.24 3.67 24.17
N GLY A 328 -9.31 3.40 25.48
CA GLY A 328 -8.29 2.65 26.21
C GLY A 328 -8.43 1.13 26.13
N TYR A 329 -9.57 0.63 25.66
CA TYR A 329 -9.91 -0.80 25.68
C TYR A 329 -8.92 -1.70 24.92
N PRO A 330 -8.44 -1.36 23.71
CA PRO A 330 -7.39 -2.13 23.03
C PRO A 330 -6.10 -2.26 23.83
N ILE A 331 -5.68 -1.18 24.49
CA ILE A 331 -4.47 -1.13 25.31
C ILE A 331 -4.65 -2.00 26.56
N TRP A 332 -5.81 -1.91 27.21
CA TRP A 332 -6.17 -2.74 28.36
C TRP A 332 -6.18 -4.23 28.02
N LYS A 333 -6.66 -4.60 26.82
CA LYS A 333 -6.62 -5.97 26.28
C LYS A 333 -5.24 -6.38 25.74
N LYS A 334 -4.24 -5.49 25.78
CA LYS A 334 -2.88 -5.72 25.26
C LYS A 334 -2.87 -6.12 23.78
N LEU A 335 -3.74 -5.53 22.98
CA LEU A 335 -3.86 -5.83 21.55
C LEU A 335 -2.93 -4.94 20.73
N SER A 336 -2.43 -5.49 19.63
CA SER A 336 -1.59 -4.79 18.67
C SER A 336 -2.24 -4.82 17.29
N LYS A 337 -2.02 -3.76 16.51
CA LYS A 337 -2.50 -3.69 15.13
C LYS A 337 -1.98 -4.89 14.33
N PRO A 338 -2.82 -5.55 13.50
CA PRO A 338 -2.35 -6.59 12.59
C PRO A 338 -1.21 -6.12 11.71
N THR A 339 -0.26 -7.02 11.48
CA THR A 339 0.93 -6.74 10.70
C THR A 339 0.69 -7.12 9.23
N GLY A 340 0.92 -6.15 8.35
CA GLY A 340 1.13 -6.38 6.94
C GLY A 340 2.47 -7.07 6.71
N ARG A 341 2.58 -7.81 5.61
CA ARG A 341 3.88 -8.29 5.13
C ARG A 341 3.90 -8.21 3.61
N ILE A 342 5.06 -7.88 3.08
CA ILE A 342 5.29 -7.85 1.64
C ILE A 342 5.88 -9.21 1.26
N ILE A 343 5.21 -9.95 0.38
CA ILE A 343 5.82 -11.15 -0.21
C ILE A 343 6.86 -10.71 -1.23
N ARG A 344 8.06 -11.26 -1.12
CA ARG A 344 9.21 -10.94 -1.96
C ARG A 344 9.76 -12.21 -2.58
N LEU A 345 9.88 -12.21 -3.90
CA LEU A 345 10.60 -13.22 -4.67
C LEU A 345 12.09 -12.88 -4.62
N PRO A 346 12.96 -13.71 -4.03
CA PRO A 346 14.40 -13.45 -4.03
C PRO A 346 14.93 -13.48 -5.47
N VAL A 347 15.64 -12.43 -5.89
CA VAL A 347 16.37 -12.46 -7.17
C VAL A 347 17.81 -12.80 -6.85
N ALA A 348 18.12 -14.09 -6.92
CA ALA A 348 19.47 -14.62 -6.76
C ALA A 348 20.12 -14.85 -8.13
N TRP A 349 21.44 -14.87 -8.16
CA TRP A 349 22.16 -15.25 -9.37
C TRP A 349 21.79 -16.70 -9.77
N PRO A 350 21.65 -17.01 -11.08
CA PRO A 350 21.19 -18.33 -11.53
C PRO A 350 22.08 -19.48 -11.08
N ARG A 351 21.55 -20.70 -11.10
CA ARG A 351 22.24 -21.94 -10.72
C ARG A 351 23.49 -22.18 -11.57
N GLY A 352 24.44 -22.92 -10.99
CA GLY A 352 25.70 -23.29 -11.63
C GLY A 352 26.88 -22.41 -11.24
N THR A 353 28.04 -22.79 -11.76
CA THR A 353 29.33 -22.13 -11.54
C THR A 353 29.77 -21.37 -12.79
N TYR A 354 30.17 -20.12 -12.62
CA TYR A 354 30.53 -19.22 -13.73
C TYR A 354 31.29 -18.00 -13.21
N GLY A 355 31.85 -17.20 -14.11
CA GLY A 355 32.48 -15.93 -13.77
C GLY A 355 31.91 -14.74 -14.53
N LEU A 356 32.08 -13.55 -13.98
CA LEU A 356 31.76 -12.26 -14.59
C LEU A 356 32.97 -11.31 -14.50
N PRO A 357 33.10 -10.34 -15.43
CA PRO A 357 34.05 -9.24 -15.26
C PRO A 357 33.72 -8.43 -14.00
N LYS A 358 34.75 -8.06 -13.25
CA LYS A 358 34.58 -7.24 -12.05
C LYS A 358 34.34 -5.77 -12.44
N THR A 359 33.36 -5.14 -11.80
CA THR A 359 33.10 -3.70 -11.99
C THR A 359 33.93 -2.84 -11.03
N ASN A 360 33.96 -1.54 -11.27
CA ASN A 360 34.50 -0.55 -10.34
C ASN A 360 33.83 -0.55 -8.94
N THR A 361 32.63 -1.13 -8.81
CA THR A 361 31.93 -1.31 -7.52
C THR A 361 32.24 -2.64 -6.83
N GLY A 362 33.01 -3.53 -7.47
CA GLY A 362 33.36 -4.84 -6.95
C GLY A 362 32.54 -5.99 -7.53
N CYS A 363 32.54 -7.13 -6.82
CA CYS A 363 31.76 -8.31 -7.19
C CYS A 363 30.33 -8.21 -6.67
N PRO A 364 29.36 -8.92 -7.28
CA PRO A 364 28.02 -9.00 -6.75
C PRO A 364 28.02 -9.49 -5.30
N ASN A 365 27.20 -8.88 -4.45
CA ASN A 365 27.24 -9.10 -3.00
C ASN A 365 26.05 -9.97 -2.54
N ASP A 366 26.20 -11.29 -2.68
CA ASP A 366 25.26 -12.30 -2.16
C ASP A 366 25.95 -13.40 -1.33
N GLY A 367 27.26 -13.26 -1.08
CA GLY A 367 28.08 -14.22 -0.32
C GLY A 367 28.67 -15.39 -1.12
N THR A 368 28.30 -15.55 -2.40
CA THR A 368 28.75 -16.67 -3.25
C THR A 368 29.91 -16.33 -4.20
N TRP A 369 30.27 -15.04 -4.29
CA TRP A 369 31.25 -14.52 -5.24
C TRP A 369 32.64 -14.35 -4.63
N HIS A 370 33.65 -14.80 -5.38
CA HIS A 370 35.05 -14.61 -5.03
C HIS A 370 35.77 -13.78 -6.08
N SER A 371 36.70 -12.92 -5.66
CA SER A 371 37.46 -12.07 -6.58
C SER A 371 38.78 -12.72 -6.98
N GLY A 372 39.18 -12.50 -8.24
CA GLY A 372 40.51 -12.80 -8.74
C GLY A 372 40.95 -11.83 -9.82
N TRP A 373 42.17 -12.00 -10.34
CA TRP A 373 42.75 -11.12 -11.35
C TRP A 373 43.85 -11.81 -12.16
N ARG A 374 44.12 -11.25 -13.34
CA ARG A 374 45.21 -11.60 -14.26
C ARG A 374 45.83 -10.32 -14.82
N LYS A 375 47.14 -10.15 -14.67
CA LYS A 375 47.91 -9.09 -15.32
C LYS A 375 48.42 -9.59 -16.67
N HIS A 376 47.89 -9.12 -17.78
CA HIS A 376 48.45 -9.36 -19.11
C HIS A 376 49.62 -8.39 -19.35
N ASP A 377 50.78 -8.93 -19.68
CA ASP A 377 51.98 -8.19 -20.10
C ASP A 377 51.86 -7.92 -21.60
N THR A 378 51.11 -6.88 -21.93
CA THR A 378 50.77 -6.47 -23.30
C THR A 378 51.78 -5.46 -23.84
N GLU A 379 51.78 -5.24 -25.15
CA GLU A 379 52.59 -4.17 -25.76
C GLU A 379 52.12 -2.74 -25.36
N THR A 380 52.79 -1.71 -25.87
CA THR A 380 52.71 -0.31 -25.36
C THR A 380 51.52 0.52 -25.84
N ASN A 381 50.60 -0.03 -26.63
CA ASN A 381 49.51 0.72 -27.29
C ASN A 381 48.10 0.15 -27.04
N ASN A 382 47.79 -0.26 -25.82
CA ASN A 382 46.42 -0.64 -25.43
C ASN A 382 45.41 0.53 -25.54
N TRP A 383 44.16 0.24 -25.91
CA TRP A 383 43.08 1.23 -26.11
C TRP A 383 41.74 0.79 -25.48
N TRP A 384 40.91 1.73 -25.06
CA TRP A 384 39.61 1.42 -24.44
C TRP A 384 38.55 2.51 -24.66
N SER A 385 37.28 2.16 -24.46
CA SER A 385 36.15 3.11 -24.54
C SER A 385 36.08 4.08 -23.35
N HIS A 386 35.40 5.22 -23.52
CA HIS A 386 35.04 6.10 -22.41
C HIS A 386 33.51 6.29 -22.33
N PRO A 387 32.85 5.96 -21.19
CA PRO A 387 33.43 5.42 -19.95
C PRO A 387 33.88 3.95 -20.06
N LEU A 388 34.68 3.49 -19.10
CA LEU A 388 35.00 2.08 -18.86
C LEU A 388 34.92 1.79 -17.36
N HIS A 389 33.96 0.99 -16.92
CA HIS A 389 33.64 0.82 -15.48
C HIS A 389 34.37 -0.37 -14.82
N PHE A 390 35.66 -0.54 -15.08
CA PHE A 390 36.52 -1.51 -14.38
C PHE A 390 37.13 -0.92 -13.10
N PRO A 391 37.61 -1.76 -12.15
CA PRO A 391 38.31 -1.31 -10.95
C PRO A 391 39.40 -0.28 -11.24
N VAL A 392 39.63 0.63 -10.30
CA VAL A 392 40.76 1.56 -10.36
C VAL A 392 42.04 0.75 -10.53
N ASN A 393 42.92 1.16 -11.46
CA ASN A 393 44.17 0.46 -11.79
C ASN A 393 43.97 -0.86 -12.57
N SER A 394 42.95 -0.97 -13.42
CA SER A 394 42.74 -2.15 -14.29
C SER A 394 43.43 -2.06 -15.65
N TYR A 395 43.90 -0.89 -16.06
CA TYR A 395 44.40 -0.65 -17.41
C TYR A 395 45.43 0.47 -17.46
N TRP A 396 46.52 0.23 -18.19
CA TRP A 396 47.56 1.19 -18.56
C TRP A 396 47.91 0.99 -20.03
N LYS A 397 48.77 1.87 -20.57
CA LYS A 397 49.27 1.73 -21.95
C LYS A 397 50.01 0.41 -22.19
N ASN A 398 50.75 -0.09 -21.18
CA ASN A 398 51.64 -1.23 -21.32
C ASN A 398 51.21 -2.45 -20.49
N ASP A 399 50.21 -2.33 -19.62
CA ASP A 399 49.83 -3.40 -18.70
C ASP A 399 48.31 -3.41 -18.53
N ILE A 400 47.71 -4.60 -18.54
CA ILE A 400 46.27 -4.75 -18.30
C ILE A 400 46.02 -5.70 -17.14
N TYR A 401 45.22 -5.27 -16.18
CA TYR A 401 44.74 -6.10 -15.08
C TYR A 401 43.28 -6.44 -15.32
N GLN A 402 43.04 -7.65 -15.81
CA GLN A 402 41.70 -8.18 -15.96
C GLN A 402 41.24 -8.74 -14.61
N HIS A 403 40.19 -8.15 -14.05
CA HIS A 403 39.61 -8.56 -12.77
C HIS A 403 38.34 -9.39 -12.96
N PHE A 404 38.20 -10.42 -12.14
CA PHE A 404 37.12 -11.40 -12.22
C PHE A 404 36.34 -11.50 -10.92
N CYS A 405 35.08 -11.87 -11.07
CA CYS A 405 34.20 -12.35 -10.01
C CYS A 405 33.76 -13.76 -10.38
N THR A 406 34.08 -14.75 -9.56
CA THR A 406 33.81 -16.16 -9.84
C THR A 406 32.85 -16.71 -8.78
N LYS A 407 31.75 -17.30 -9.23
CA LYS A 407 30.77 -18.01 -8.40
C LYS A 407 31.11 -19.50 -8.37
N THR A 408 31.40 -20.01 -7.19
CA THR A 408 31.99 -21.35 -7.01
C THR A 408 30.99 -22.40 -6.53
N ASP A 409 29.80 -21.99 -6.08
CA ASP A 409 28.71 -22.87 -5.66
C ASP A 409 27.71 -23.13 -6.79
N THR A 410 26.98 -24.24 -6.72
CA THR A 410 25.96 -24.60 -7.71
C THR A 410 24.56 -24.12 -7.33
N THR A 411 24.41 -23.51 -6.14
CA THR A 411 23.12 -23.05 -5.64
C THR A 411 22.60 -21.86 -6.45
N GLY A 412 21.29 -21.71 -6.53
CA GLY A 412 20.65 -20.64 -7.31
C GLY A 412 19.14 -20.84 -7.36
N TYR A 413 18.40 -19.74 -7.49
CA TYR A 413 16.93 -19.79 -7.47
C TYR A 413 16.36 -20.36 -8.77
N SER A 414 16.92 -19.95 -9.91
CA SER A 414 16.47 -20.33 -11.25
C SER A 414 17.63 -20.77 -12.15
N ASN A 415 17.31 -21.36 -13.30
CA ASN A 415 18.23 -21.48 -14.41
C ASN A 415 18.46 -20.08 -15.05
N TRP A 416 19.49 -19.97 -15.89
CA TRP A 416 19.72 -18.75 -16.65
C TRP A 416 18.61 -18.55 -17.69
N PRO A 417 18.13 -17.32 -17.91
CA PRO A 417 17.07 -17.02 -18.89
C PRO A 417 17.57 -17.02 -20.34
N GLU A 418 16.72 -17.46 -21.28
CA GLU A 418 16.96 -17.43 -22.73
C GLU A 418 17.38 -16.03 -23.22
N GLY A 419 18.36 -15.95 -24.12
CA GLY A 419 18.87 -14.68 -24.62
C GLY A 419 20.12 -14.78 -25.50
N GLU A 420 20.77 -13.64 -25.74
CA GLU A 420 21.99 -13.51 -26.56
C GLU A 420 23.12 -12.85 -25.74
N TYR A 421 23.87 -13.64 -24.96
CA TYR A 421 24.95 -13.14 -24.11
C TYR A 421 25.92 -14.24 -23.67
N CYS A 422 27.11 -13.85 -23.20
CA CYS A 422 28.08 -14.76 -22.61
C CYS A 422 28.51 -14.35 -21.20
N ILE A 423 29.10 -15.32 -20.52
CA ILE A 423 29.75 -15.24 -19.21
C ILE A 423 31.07 -16.02 -19.26
N TYR A 424 31.96 -15.83 -18.29
CA TYR A 424 33.15 -16.67 -18.22
C TYR A 424 32.79 -18.09 -17.76
N LYS A 425 33.48 -19.07 -18.34
CA LYS A 425 33.40 -20.46 -17.88
C LYS A 425 34.08 -20.63 -16.53
N SER A 426 33.48 -21.43 -15.65
CA SER A 426 34.11 -21.90 -14.42
C SER A 426 33.68 -23.34 -14.19
N LYS A 427 34.61 -24.29 -14.32
CA LYS A 427 34.38 -25.74 -14.36
C LYS A 427 33.54 -26.19 -15.56
N LYS A 428 32.20 -26.15 -15.44
CA LYS A 428 31.26 -26.60 -16.47
C LYS A 428 30.32 -25.44 -16.80
N CYS A 429 30.02 -25.26 -18.08
CA CYS A 429 29.01 -24.28 -18.49
C CYS A 429 27.64 -24.62 -17.87
N PRO A 430 26.87 -23.60 -17.44
CA PRO A 430 25.48 -23.80 -17.05
C PRO A 430 24.66 -24.47 -18.17
N GLU A 431 23.50 -25.03 -17.79
CA GLU A 431 22.57 -25.62 -18.75
C GLU A 431 22.23 -24.62 -19.88
N ASP A 432 22.14 -25.12 -21.11
CA ASP A 432 21.86 -24.37 -22.34
C ASP A 432 22.94 -23.38 -22.82
N PHE A 433 24.11 -23.34 -22.16
CA PHE A 433 25.26 -22.59 -22.67
C PHE A 433 26.21 -23.47 -23.49
N GLU A 434 26.68 -22.91 -24.60
CA GLU A 434 27.74 -23.46 -25.45
C GLU A 434 29.11 -22.93 -25.02
N GLU A 435 30.14 -23.77 -25.10
CA GLU A 435 31.52 -23.40 -24.73
C GLU A 435 32.28 -22.79 -25.91
N GLY A 436 33.11 -21.80 -25.62
CA GLY A 436 34.10 -21.26 -26.53
C GLY A 436 35.33 -20.73 -25.80
N TRP A 437 36.36 -20.35 -26.54
CA TRP A 437 37.61 -19.85 -26.00
C TRP A 437 38.28 -18.84 -26.93
N ILE A 438 39.01 -17.91 -26.32
CA ILE A 438 39.85 -16.92 -27.01
C ILE A 438 41.28 -17.09 -26.47
N LYS A 439 42.26 -17.10 -27.37
CA LYS A 439 43.68 -17.13 -27.06
C LYS A 439 44.30 -15.77 -27.38
N TRP A 440 44.88 -15.13 -26.37
CA TRP A 440 45.76 -13.98 -26.47
C TRP A 440 47.22 -14.45 -26.49
N ASP A 441 47.93 -14.16 -27.58
CA ASP A 441 49.38 -14.18 -27.69
C ASP A 441 49.89 -12.84 -27.11
N ASP A 442 50.27 -12.82 -25.84
CA ASP A 442 50.83 -11.65 -25.16
C ASP A 442 52.37 -11.59 -25.34
N GLU A 443 53.04 -10.55 -24.80
CA GLU A 443 54.45 -10.27 -25.14
C GLU A 443 55.40 -11.42 -24.71
N ASP A 444 56.14 -11.97 -25.67
CA ASP A 444 57.04 -13.12 -25.45
C ASP A 444 58.41 -12.70 -24.88
N SER A 445 58.80 -11.42 -24.99
CA SER A 445 60.05 -10.89 -24.41
C SER A 445 59.91 -10.45 -22.97
N ASN A 446 60.60 -11.16 -22.05
CA ASN A 446 60.72 -10.76 -20.64
C ASN A 446 59.40 -10.78 -19.84
N ASN A 447 58.53 -11.73 -20.17
CA ASN A 447 57.18 -11.93 -19.65
C ASN A 447 57.03 -11.78 -18.12
N LYS A 448 56.23 -10.79 -17.69
CA LYS A 448 55.90 -10.47 -16.28
C LYS A 448 54.45 -10.79 -15.92
N ASN A 449 53.87 -11.78 -16.58
CA ASN A 449 52.53 -12.27 -16.32
C ASN A 449 52.33 -12.68 -14.85
N MET A 450 51.29 -12.13 -14.23
CA MET A 450 50.92 -12.45 -12.86
C MET A 450 49.43 -12.75 -12.75
N ASN A 451 49.04 -13.57 -11.78
CA ASN A 451 47.65 -13.87 -11.50
C ASN A 451 47.44 -14.16 -10.01
N GLY A 452 46.20 -14.02 -9.53
CA GLY A 452 45.87 -14.26 -8.12
C GLY A 452 44.37 -14.33 -7.86
N GLY A 453 43.98 -14.92 -6.72
CA GLY A 453 42.59 -15.08 -6.31
C GLY A 453 41.81 -16.14 -7.13
N TYR A 454 40.48 -16.03 -7.12
CA TYR A 454 39.57 -16.98 -7.78
C TYR A 454 39.27 -16.56 -9.21
N ARG A 455 39.54 -17.47 -10.15
CA ARG A 455 39.57 -17.18 -11.58
C ARG A 455 38.57 -18.05 -12.34
N PRO A 456 38.05 -17.55 -13.47
CA PRO A 456 37.39 -18.41 -14.44
C PRO A 456 38.39 -19.43 -15.01
N ASP A 457 37.86 -20.44 -15.70
CA ASP A 457 38.67 -21.41 -16.42
C ASP A 457 39.54 -20.68 -17.44
N MET A 458 40.86 -20.84 -17.28
CA MET A 458 41.86 -20.22 -18.14
C MET A 458 43.14 -21.04 -18.16
N VAL A 459 43.89 -20.96 -19.26
CA VAL A 459 45.29 -21.38 -19.33
C VAL A 459 46.14 -20.12 -19.21
N ALA A 460 46.77 -19.93 -18.06
CA ALA A 460 47.59 -18.75 -17.74
C ALA A 460 49.08 -19.13 -17.80
N THR A 461 49.60 -19.27 -19.01
CA THR A 461 51.00 -19.64 -19.29
C THR A 461 51.80 -18.42 -19.72
N ARG A 462 52.61 -18.53 -20.78
CA ARG A 462 53.15 -17.35 -21.48
C ARG A 462 51.96 -16.61 -22.10
N ASP A 463 51.34 -17.19 -23.12
CA ASP A 463 50.03 -16.82 -23.64
C ASP A 463 48.89 -17.07 -22.64
N THR A 464 47.77 -16.39 -22.91
CA THR A 464 46.54 -16.56 -22.13
C THR A 464 45.42 -17.15 -22.99
N ILE A 465 44.78 -18.22 -22.51
CA ILE A 465 43.51 -18.71 -23.07
C ILE A 465 42.42 -18.52 -22.02
N ILE A 466 41.31 -17.85 -22.36
CA ILE A 466 40.15 -17.69 -21.49
C ILE A 466 38.95 -18.41 -22.12
N PHE A 467 38.24 -19.18 -21.29
CA PHE A 467 37.05 -19.91 -21.71
C PHE A 467 35.77 -19.15 -21.34
N TYR A 468 34.79 -19.26 -22.23
CA TYR A 468 33.50 -18.59 -22.17
C TYR A 468 32.38 -19.62 -22.26
N CYS A 469 31.25 -19.26 -21.67
CA CYS A 469 29.98 -19.92 -21.88
C CYS A 469 29.06 -18.88 -22.52
N CYS A 470 28.57 -19.15 -23.72
CA CYS A 470 27.67 -18.28 -24.47
C CYS A 470 26.31 -18.98 -24.71
N ARG A 471 25.22 -18.21 -24.73
CA ARG A 471 23.91 -18.70 -25.16
C ARG A 471 23.33 -17.78 -26.23
N ASN A 472 22.64 -18.35 -27.20
CA ASN A 472 22.09 -17.65 -28.35
C ASN A 472 20.72 -18.22 -28.76
N ASP A 473 19.88 -18.47 -27.76
CA ASP A 473 18.57 -19.15 -27.85
C ASP A 473 17.39 -18.21 -27.60
N GLY A 474 17.63 -16.90 -27.52
CA GLY A 474 16.62 -15.86 -27.43
C GLY A 474 16.97 -14.62 -28.26
N HIS A 475 16.23 -13.53 -28.07
CA HIS A 475 16.53 -12.24 -28.70
C HIS A 475 16.98 -11.23 -27.65
N ALA A 476 18.04 -10.47 -27.90
CA ALA A 476 18.53 -9.46 -26.95
C ALA A 476 17.52 -8.37 -26.60
N THR A 477 16.49 -8.12 -27.41
CA THR A 477 15.43 -7.14 -27.09
C THR A 477 14.44 -7.66 -26.04
N ASN A 478 14.35 -8.98 -25.86
CA ASN A 478 13.51 -9.59 -24.84
C ASN A 478 14.18 -9.39 -23.48
N GLY A 479 13.50 -8.72 -22.57
CA GLY A 479 14.08 -8.39 -21.27
C GLY A 479 14.24 -9.63 -20.40
N ILE A 480 15.47 -9.92 -19.96
CA ILE A 480 15.76 -11.00 -19.00
C ILE A 480 15.80 -10.45 -17.57
N ASP A 481 15.48 -11.32 -16.61
CA ASP A 481 15.51 -10.98 -15.18
C ASP A 481 16.80 -11.52 -14.55
N LEU A 482 17.65 -10.60 -14.09
CA LEU A 482 18.88 -10.88 -13.33
C LEU A 482 18.96 -9.99 -12.09
N PRO A 483 19.80 -10.33 -11.08
CA PRO A 483 19.96 -9.50 -9.89
C PRO A 483 20.39 -8.05 -10.20
N MET A 484 19.58 -7.08 -9.80
CA MET A 484 19.79 -5.63 -10.09
C MET A 484 20.55 -4.86 -9.00
N THR A 485 21.22 -5.56 -8.10
CA THR A 485 21.59 -5.03 -6.78
C THR A 485 22.93 -4.33 -6.79
N SER A 486 23.83 -4.85 -7.60
CA SER A 486 25.12 -4.27 -7.93
C SER A 486 25.23 -4.17 -9.45
N PRO A 487 25.94 -3.17 -9.97
CA PRO A 487 26.33 -3.17 -11.37
C PRO A 487 27.10 -4.44 -11.73
N PHE A 488 26.90 -4.93 -12.94
CA PHE A 488 27.58 -6.13 -13.43
C PHE A 488 27.84 -6.04 -14.93
N TYR A 489 28.70 -6.92 -15.43
CA TYR A 489 28.94 -7.08 -16.87
C TYR A 489 28.38 -8.39 -17.39
N LEU A 490 27.85 -8.36 -18.60
CA LEU A 490 27.77 -9.54 -19.46
C LEU A 490 28.55 -9.26 -20.75
N PHE A 491 28.91 -10.31 -21.45
CA PHE A 491 29.47 -10.20 -22.78
C PHE A 491 28.35 -10.23 -23.83
N PRO A 492 28.30 -9.28 -24.76
CA PRO A 492 27.40 -9.39 -25.89
C PRO A 492 27.94 -10.43 -26.88
N ILE A 493 27.06 -11.04 -27.68
CA ILE A 493 27.44 -11.91 -28.81
C ILE A 493 27.52 -11.12 -30.12
N LYS A 494 26.81 -9.99 -30.19
CA LYS A 494 26.82 -9.06 -31.33
C LYS A 494 27.20 -7.65 -30.87
N ASP A 495 27.04 -6.65 -31.72
CA ASP A 495 27.33 -5.23 -31.44
C ASP A 495 26.25 -4.53 -30.57
N TYR A 496 25.42 -5.29 -29.85
CA TYR A 496 24.36 -4.79 -28.98
C TYR A 496 24.26 -5.61 -27.68
N CYS A 497 23.70 -4.99 -26.64
CA CYS A 497 23.54 -5.60 -25.33
C CYS A 497 22.19 -6.31 -25.15
N GLN A 498 22.22 -7.46 -24.48
CA GLN A 498 21.02 -8.12 -23.94
C GLN A 498 20.23 -7.16 -23.03
N LYS A 499 18.94 -7.00 -23.25
CA LYS A 499 18.08 -6.21 -22.36
C LYS A 499 17.92 -6.94 -21.03
N VAL A 500 18.24 -6.27 -19.92
CA VAL A 500 17.97 -6.74 -18.56
C VAL A 500 16.90 -5.84 -17.96
N ASN A 501 15.79 -6.42 -17.48
CA ASN A 501 14.68 -5.63 -16.93
C ASN A 501 15.14 -4.81 -15.73
N GLY A 502 14.79 -3.52 -15.71
CA GLY A 502 15.13 -2.59 -14.62
C GLY A 502 16.60 -2.11 -14.59
N MET A 503 17.40 -2.46 -15.60
CA MET A 503 18.79 -2.02 -15.74
C MET A 503 18.98 -1.26 -17.07
N LYS A 504 19.85 -0.25 -17.07
CA LYS A 504 20.42 0.33 -18.29
C LYS A 504 21.69 -0.44 -18.65
N SER A 505 21.91 -0.63 -19.95
CA SER A 505 23.15 -1.16 -20.48
C SER A 505 23.95 -0.09 -21.21
N THR A 506 25.27 -0.13 -21.05
CA THR A 506 26.24 0.62 -21.85
C THR A 506 27.19 -0.36 -22.52
N LEU A 507 27.38 -0.25 -23.84
CA LEU A 507 28.37 -1.04 -24.56
C LEU A 507 29.74 -0.38 -24.41
N GLU A 508 30.68 -1.12 -23.86
CA GLU A 508 32.06 -0.70 -23.59
C GLU A 508 33.01 -1.67 -24.28
N TYR A 509 34.25 -1.24 -24.57
CA TYR A 509 35.23 -2.13 -25.20
C TYR A 509 36.64 -1.90 -24.67
N PHE A 510 37.46 -2.94 -24.78
CA PHE A 510 38.89 -2.90 -24.51
C PHE A 510 39.65 -3.60 -25.64
N ARG A 511 40.68 -2.95 -26.17
CA ARG A 511 41.63 -3.48 -27.16
C ARG A 511 42.94 -3.82 -26.45
N PHE A 512 43.30 -5.09 -26.55
CA PHE A 512 44.55 -5.68 -26.07
C PHE A 512 45.55 -5.62 -27.23
N ASP A 513 46.64 -4.89 -27.03
CA ASP A 513 47.80 -4.81 -27.92
C ASP A 513 48.59 -6.11 -27.77
N CYS A 514 48.37 -7.04 -28.70
CA CYS A 514 48.96 -8.38 -28.70
C CYS A 514 50.23 -8.40 -29.55
N GLU A 515 51.02 -9.46 -29.44
CA GLU A 515 52.32 -9.60 -30.11
C GLU A 515 52.27 -9.25 -31.62
N ASP A 516 53.12 -8.33 -32.07
CA ASP A 516 53.19 -7.90 -33.46
C ASP A 516 53.94 -8.89 -34.38
N SER A 517 54.81 -9.73 -33.82
CA SER A 517 55.67 -10.67 -34.55
C SER A 517 55.23 -12.15 -34.38
N SER A 518 54.85 -12.82 -35.49
CA SER A 518 54.39 -14.22 -35.47
C SER A 518 53.16 -14.51 -34.56
N ASN A 519 52.28 -13.52 -34.38
CA ASN A 519 51.03 -13.59 -33.61
C ASN A 519 50.21 -14.88 -33.84
N LYS A 520 49.86 -15.57 -32.75
CA LYS A 520 49.06 -16.81 -32.73
C LYS A 520 47.71 -16.64 -32.04
N ASN A 521 47.14 -15.43 -32.06
CA ASN A 521 45.77 -15.17 -31.63
C ASN A 521 44.79 -16.11 -32.33
N ARG A 522 43.93 -16.77 -31.55
CA ARG A 522 42.96 -17.77 -32.05
C ARG A 522 41.67 -17.70 -31.25
N VAL A 523 40.58 -18.08 -31.92
CA VAL A 523 39.26 -18.24 -31.30
C VAL A 523 38.68 -19.60 -31.70
N GLY A 524 37.87 -20.19 -30.83
CA GLY A 524 37.19 -21.45 -31.12
C GLY A 524 35.89 -21.60 -30.32
N GLY A 525 34.87 -22.21 -30.92
CA GLY A 525 33.54 -22.32 -30.33
C GLY A 525 32.74 -21.01 -30.37
N LEU A 526 31.70 -20.92 -29.54
CA LEU A 526 30.88 -19.70 -29.42
C LEU A 526 31.50 -18.74 -28.40
N VAL A 527 31.87 -17.55 -28.85
CA VAL A 527 32.63 -16.56 -28.05
C VAL A 527 31.92 -15.20 -28.03
N PRO A 528 32.25 -14.32 -27.06
CA PRO A 528 31.82 -12.93 -27.06
C PRO A 528 32.08 -12.19 -28.37
N TYR A 529 31.29 -11.16 -28.63
CA TYR A 529 31.53 -10.22 -29.71
C TYR A 529 32.93 -9.62 -29.59
N HIS A 530 33.75 -9.88 -30.61
CA HIS A 530 35.15 -9.49 -30.62
C HIS A 530 35.55 -8.92 -31.99
N GLY A 531 36.51 -8.01 -31.97
CA GLY A 531 37.18 -7.48 -33.17
C GLY A 531 38.61 -8.01 -33.27
N THR A 532 39.09 -8.21 -34.50
CA THR A 532 40.47 -8.65 -34.82
C THR A 532 41.18 -7.70 -35.81
N SER A 533 41.00 -6.39 -35.64
CA SER A 533 41.72 -5.41 -36.46
C SER A 533 43.18 -5.29 -36.00
N ASN A 534 44.12 -5.27 -36.96
CA ASN A 534 45.56 -5.08 -36.73
C ASN A 534 46.23 -6.13 -35.81
N ARG A 535 45.82 -7.41 -35.90
CA ARG A 535 46.39 -8.54 -35.11
C ARG A 535 46.06 -8.54 -33.62
N ASP A 536 45.29 -7.56 -33.14
CA ASP A 536 44.88 -7.44 -31.74
C ASP A 536 43.52 -8.07 -31.41
N HIS A 537 43.26 -8.23 -30.12
CA HIS A 537 41.93 -8.59 -29.61
C HIS A 537 41.19 -7.36 -29.08
N THR A 538 40.03 -7.05 -29.64
CA THR A 538 39.08 -6.09 -29.05
C THR A 538 37.88 -6.83 -28.47
N ILE A 539 37.68 -6.76 -27.15
CA ILE A 539 36.57 -7.41 -26.46
C ILE A 539 35.53 -6.36 -26.06
N HIS A 540 34.26 -6.65 -26.32
CA HIS A 540 33.14 -5.80 -25.92
C HIS A 540 32.48 -6.31 -24.63
N TYR A 541 31.95 -5.38 -23.86
CA TYR A 541 31.34 -5.60 -22.56
C TYR A 541 30.04 -4.80 -22.46
N CYS A 542 29.00 -5.42 -21.93
CA CYS A 542 27.75 -4.72 -21.61
C CYS A 542 27.73 -4.42 -20.12
N TYR A 543 27.96 -3.16 -19.76
CA TYR A 543 27.87 -2.69 -18.38
C TYR A 543 26.41 -2.44 -18.01
N TYR A 544 25.90 -3.21 -17.06
CA TYR A 544 24.55 -3.04 -16.53
C TYR A 544 24.59 -2.26 -15.23
N THR A 545 23.86 -1.16 -15.19
CA THR A 545 23.61 -0.39 -13.97
C THR A 545 22.13 -0.19 -13.80
N ARG A 546 21.67 0.12 -12.59
CA ARG A 546 20.24 0.31 -12.33
C ARG A 546 19.70 1.43 -13.21
N ASP A 547 18.57 1.16 -13.86
CA ASP A 547 17.76 2.20 -14.48
C ASP A 547 16.99 2.94 -13.38
N LEU A 548 17.75 3.65 -12.52
CA LEU A 548 17.17 4.66 -11.68
C LEU A 548 16.87 5.84 -12.61
N PRO A 549 15.60 6.25 -12.79
CA PRO A 549 15.34 7.50 -13.47
C PRO A 549 16.16 8.57 -12.76
N VAL A 550 16.80 9.45 -13.54
CA VAL A 550 17.63 10.61 -13.08
C VAL A 550 16.84 11.57 -12.16
N ILE A 551 15.58 11.25 -11.89
CA ILE A 551 14.67 11.97 -11.04
C ILE A 551 14.68 11.31 -9.65
N GLN A 552 15.37 11.93 -8.70
CA GLN A 552 15.33 11.55 -7.29
C GLN A 552 14.23 12.32 -6.55
N ASP A 553 12.99 12.30 -7.04
CA ASP A 553 11.86 12.72 -6.20
C ASP A 553 11.50 11.61 -5.18
N CYS A 554 10.64 11.91 -4.20
CA CYS A 554 10.29 10.91 -3.19
C CYS A 554 9.59 9.68 -3.80
N GLY A 555 8.99 9.80 -4.99
CA GLY A 555 8.34 8.70 -5.70
C GLY A 555 9.32 7.64 -6.21
N ALA A 556 10.61 7.97 -6.35
CA ALA A 556 11.64 7.01 -6.77
C ALA A 556 11.94 5.93 -5.71
N ASP A 557 11.66 6.21 -4.44
CA ASP A 557 11.75 5.23 -3.36
C ASP A 557 10.59 5.43 -2.37
N PRO A 558 9.41 4.83 -2.66
CA PRO A 558 8.25 4.95 -1.78
C PRO A 558 8.45 4.33 -0.38
N SER A 559 9.50 3.54 -0.18
CA SER A 559 9.81 2.95 1.14
C SER A 559 10.57 3.90 2.05
N TYR A 560 11.21 4.93 1.48
CA TYR A 560 11.97 5.90 2.24
C TYR A 560 11.05 6.85 3.02
N ILE A 561 11.28 6.92 4.33
CA ILE A 561 10.60 7.84 5.24
C ILE A 561 11.66 8.69 5.91
N GLY A 562 11.58 10.01 5.72
CA GLY A 562 12.54 10.95 6.28
C GLY A 562 12.91 12.08 5.32
N ALA A 563 13.81 12.95 5.77
CA ALA A 563 14.32 14.03 4.94
C ALA A 563 15.51 13.58 4.09
N ARG A 564 15.45 13.82 2.78
CA ARG A 564 16.53 13.57 1.81
C ARG A 564 16.68 14.71 0.83
N THR A 565 17.82 14.74 0.17
CA THR A 565 18.06 15.64 -0.97
C THR A 565 17.35 15.09 -2.21
N ILE A 566 16.55 15.95 -2.83
CA ILE A 566 15.86 15.76 -4.10
C ILE A 566 16.69 16.43 -5.18
N LYS A 567 16.93 15.70 -6.28
CA LYS A 567 17.57 16.22 -7.48
C LYS A 567 16.58 16.20 -8.64
N THR A 568 16.51 17.32 -9.35
CA THR A 568 15.61 17.55 -10.47
C THR A 568 16.37 17.51 -11.80
N LYS A 569 15.66 17.29 -12.92
CA LYS A 569 16.24 17.18 -14.27
C LYS A 569 17.06 18.40 -14.70
N ASP A 570 16.70 19.60 -14.25
CA ASP A 570 17.41 20.85 -14.58
C ASP A 570 18.60 21.13 -13.65
N GLY A 571 18.96 20.17 -12.79
CA GLY A 571 20.13 20.24 -11.92
C GLY A 571 19.87 20.88 -10.55
N ARG A 572 18.64 21.36 -10.25
CA ARG A 572 18.35 21.90 -8.91
C ARG A 572 18.35 20.78 -7.86
N SER A 573 18.91 21.10 -6.70
CA SER A 573 18.98 20.21 -5.54
C SER A 573 18.41 20.90 -4.30
N PHE A 574 17.54 20.23 -3.56
CA PHE A 574 16.93 20.76 -2.32
C PHE A 574 16.52 19.63 -1.38
N ASN A 575 16.35 19.92 -0.08
CA ASN A 575 15.90 18.92 0.89
C ASN A 575 14.38 18.93 1.00
N ALA A 576 13.77 17.73 1.01
CA ALA A 576 12.35 17.55 1.23
C ALA A 576 12.09 16.36 2.16
N TYR A 577 10.95 16.36 2.83
CA TYR A 577 10.48 15.20 3.57
C TYR A 577 9.75 14.25 2.63
N CYS A 578 10.13 12.99 2.70
CA CYS A 578 9.54 11.90 1.95
C CYS A 578 8.82 10.96 2.90
N GLU A 579 7.63 10.52 2.51
CA GLU A 579 6.90 9.45 3.19
C GLU A 579 5.99 8.76 2.18
N MET A 580 6.13 7.44 2.03
CA MET A 580 5.26 6.63 1.16
C MET A 580 5.20 7.15 -0.29
N GLY A 581 6.32 7.66 -0.82
CA GLY A 581 6.41 8.22 -2.17
C GLY A 581 5.99 9.69 -2.29
N TRP A 582 5.37 10.26 -1.26
CA TRP A 582 4.96 11.66 -1.26
C TRP A 582 6.13 12.58 -0.96
N THR A 583 6.26 13.64 -1.76
CA THR A 583 7.16 14.76 -1.50
C THR A 583 6.37 15.85 -0.79
N TYR A 584 6.66 16.07 0.49
CA TYR A 584 6.06 17.15 1.27
C TYR A 584 6.77 18.44 0.89
N PHE A 585 6.01 19.39 0.35
CA PHE A 585 6.56 20.71 0.01
C PHE A 585 6.12 21.80 0.99
N SER A 586 5.14 21.51 1.84
CA SER A 586 4.85 22.30 3.03
C SER A 586 4.22 21.47 4.15
N GLN A 587 4.56 21.79 5.39
CA GLN A 587 3.97 21.16 6.59
C GLN A 587 4.00 22.15 7.76
N ARG A 588 2.92 22.15 8.55
CA ARG A 588 2.79 22.89 9.83
C ARG A 588 2.13 22.03 10.88
N PHE A 589 2.57 22.13 12.13
CA PHE A 589 2.02 21.39 13.27
C PHE A 589 2.36 21.99 14.65
N ASP A 590 3.29 22.94 14.76
CA ASP A 590 3.74 23.48 16.06
C ASP A 590 3.96 25.00 16.10
N GLY A 591 3.96 25.67 14.95
CA GLY A 591 4.15 27.11 14.81
C GLY A 591 5.58 27.58 15.05
N THR A 592 6.57 26.70 15.00
CA THR A 592 8.00 27.04 15.21
C THR A 592 8.59 27.86 14.07
N VAL A 593 7.97 27.83 12.88
CA VAL A 593 8.43 28.57 11.71
C VAL A 593 7.42 29.64 11.32
N ASN A 594 7.90 30.88 11.14
CA ASN A 594 7.09 31.98 10.61
C ASN A 594 6.86 31.81 9.09
N PHE A 595 5.60 31.91 8.65
CA PHE A 595 5.17 31.82 7.24
C PHE A 595 4.75 33.18 6.65
N PHE A 596 4.66 34.23 7.46
CA PHE A 596 4.54 35.60 6.95
C PHE A 596 5.93 36.08 6.52
N ARG A 597 6.27 35.77 5.26
CA ARG A 597 7.59 35.93 4.65
C ARG A 597 7.48 36.67 3.32
N ASN A 598 8.61 37.22 2.88
CA ASN A 598 8.70 38.00 1.64
C ASN A 598 8.79 37.11 0.38
N TRP A 599 8.71 37.72 -0.80
CA TRP A 599 8.73 37.01 -2.08
C TRP A 599 10.00 36.18 -2.27
N ALA A 600 11.17 36.75 -1.96
CA ALA A 600 12.46 36.09 -2.15
C ALA A 600 12.59 34.82 -1.29
N GLU A 601 12.10 34.86 -0.04
CA GLU A 601 12.07 33.70 0.85
C GLU A 601 11.13 32.61 0.32
N TYR A 602 9.96 32.95 -0.22
CA TYR A 602 9.05 31.97 -0.83
C TYR A 602 9.61 31.38 -2.13
N LYS A 603 10.40 32.13 -2.91
CA LYS A 603 11.12 31.56 -4.07
C LYS A 603 12.11 30.47 -3.65
N ASN A 604 12.91 30.77 -2.62
CA ASN A 604 14.02 29.92 -2.18
C ASN A 604 13.60 28.76 -1.27
N GLY A 605 12.55 28.95 -0.46
CA GLY A 605 12.15 28.03 0.59
C GLY A 605 12.76 28.39 1.95
N PHE A 606 12.16 27.86 3.02
CA PHE A 606 12.55 28.12 4.41
C PHE A 606 12.09 26.99 5.35
N GLY A 607 12.67 26.94 6.55
CA GLY A 607 12.37 25.92 7.56
C GLY A 607 13.25 24.66 7.41
N ASN A 608 12.84 23.58 8.07
CA ASN A 608 13.58 22.32 8.07
C ASN A 608 12.68 21.19 7.56
N ALA A 609 13.15 20.40 6.59
CA ALA A 609 12.40 19.29 6.03
C ALA A 609 11.90 18.28 7.10
N LYS A 610 12.60 18.11 8.24
CA LYS A 610 12.13 17.24 9.33
C LYS A 610 11.12 17.91 10.29
N ALA A 611 10.78 19.18 10.05
CA ALA A 611 9.90 20.00 10.87
C ALA A 611 8.99 20.88 9.99
N GLU A 612 8.49 22.01 10.51
CA GLU A 612 7.76 22.97 9.68
C GLU A 612 8.65 23.58 8.60
N HIS A 613 8.17 23.59 7.36
CA HIS A 613 8.93 24.12 6.23
C HIS A 613 8.06 24.45 5.02
N PHE A 614 8.67 25.20 4.11
CA PHE A 614 8.21 25.39 2.74
C PHE A 614 9.41 25.17 1.81
N VAL A 615 9.28 24.25 0.84
CA VAL A 615 10.42 23.81 -0.01
C VAL A 615 10.93 24.89 -0.97
N GLY A 616 10.11 25.89 -1.30
CA GLY A 616 10.46 26.97 -2.23
C GLY A 616 9.79 26.81 -3.59
N LEU A 617 9.29 27.92 -4.15
CA LEU A 617 8.53 27.91 -5.41
C LEU A 617 9.39 27.49 -6.61
N ASP A 618 10.65 27.92 -6.69
CA ASP A 618 11.54 27.53 -7.80
C ASP A 618 11.81 26.02 -7.79
N ASN A 619 11.92 25.43 -6.61
CA ASN A 619 12.13 24.01 -6.41
C ASN A 619 10.89 23.20 -6.78
N ILE A 620 9.69 23.69 -6.40
CA ILE A 620 8.40 23.09 -6.78
C ILE A 620 8.22 23.14 -8.30
N VAL A 621 8.48 24.28 -8.95
CA VAL A 621 8.35 24.42 -10.41
C VAL A 621 9.27 23.45 -11.14
N SER A 622 10.55 23.40 -10.75
CA SER A 622 11.50 22.45 -11.33
C SER A 622 11.05 21.00 -11.14
N LEU A 623 10.50 20.66 -9.96
CA LEU A 623 9.97 19.34 -9.68
C LEU A 623 8.78 18.99 -10.60
N LEU A 624 7.81 19.90 -10.74
CA LEU A 624 6.59 19.72 -11.54
C LEU A 624 6.85 19.69 -13.05
N LYS A 625 7.93 20.31 -13.55
CA LYS A 625 8.34 20.23 -14.97
C LYS A 625 8.71 18.81 -15.41
N GLN A 626 8.96 17.89 -14.47
CA GLN A 626 9.46 16.56 -14.78
C GLN A 626 8.36 15.56 -15.17
N GLY A 627 7.09 15.86 -14.94
CA GLY A 627 5.98 14.97 -15.25
C GLY A 627 4.62 15.45 -14.71
N ASN A 628 3.65 14.56 -14.66
CA ASN A 628 2.34 14.86 -14.09
C ASN A 628 2.31 14.51 -12.61
N TYR A 629 1.90 15.47 -11.78
CA TYR A 629 1.81 15.30 -10.33
C TYR A 629 0.38 15.45 -9.85
N LYS A 630 0.05 14.70 -8.79
CA LYS A 630 -1.13 14.93 -7.96
C LYS A 630 -0.73 15.74 -6.74
N LEU A 631 -1.58 16.68 -6.34
CA LEU A 631 -1.47 17.40 -5.06
C LEU A 631 -2.42 16.77 -4.05
N ARG A 632 -1.95 16.59 -2.82
CA ARG A 632 -2.78 16.26 -1.68
C ARG A 632 -2.52 17.23 -0.53
N ILE A 633 -3.60 17.71 0.05
CA ILE A 633 -3.62 18.56 1.23
C ILE A 633 -4.30 17.78 2.34
N ASP A 634 -3.61 17.55 3.45
CA ASP A 634 -4.18 16.93 4.65
C ASP A 634 -4.41 17.99 5.73
N LEU A 635 -5.56 17.96 6.40
CA LEU A 635 -5.98 18.87 7.47
C LEU A 635 -6.38 18.06 8.69
N ILE A 636 -5.89 18.43 9.87
CA ILE A 636 -6.24 17.77 11.15
C ILE A 636 -6.81 18.79 12.11
N ALA A 637 -8.00 18.57 12.66
CA ALA A 637 -8.66 19.49 13.59
C ALA A 637 -8.12 19.43 15.05
N TRP A 638 -8.19 20.54 15.80
CA TRP A 638 -7.72 20.69 17.19
C TRP A 638 -8.24 19.62 18.15
N PHE A 639 -9.56 19.47 18.27
CA PHE A 639 -10.18 18.68 19.34
C PHE A 639 -10.58 17.27 18.89
N THR A 640 -11.22 17.16 17.73
CA THR A 640 -11.69 15.87 17.22
C THR A 640 -10.55 15.03 16.64
N LYS A 641 -9.39 15.66 16.36
CA LYS A 641 -8.31 15.10 15.55
C LYS A 641 -8.81 14.50 14.23
N THR A 642 -9.98 14.97 13.75
CA THR A 642 -10.53 14.55 12.48
C THR A 642 -9.51 14.89 11.41
N HIS A 643 -9.11 13.88 10.65
CA HIS A 643 -8.30 14.05 9.47
C HIS A 643 -9.24 14.14 8.27
N LYS A 644 -9.07 15.18 7.48
CA LYS A 644 -9.69 15.30 6.16
C LYS A 644 -8.64 15.68 5.14
N TYR A 645 -8.93 15.40 3.88
CA TYR A 645 -8.01 15.71 2.80
C TYR A 645 -8.73 16.30 1.59
N ALA A 646 -7.97 17.02 0.78
CA ALA A 646 -8.33 17.48 -0.54
C ALA A 646 -7.21 17.06 -1.51
N GLU A 647 -7.57 16.32 -2.55
CA GLU A 647 -6.65 15.81 -3.56
C GLU A 647 -7.03 16.37 -4.93
N TYR A 648 -6.02 16.77 -5.70
CA TYR A 648 -6.19 17.29 -7.05
C TYR A 648 -5.35 16.45 -7.99
N THR A 649 -6.03 15.77 -8.93
CA THR A 649 -5.34 14.94 -9.91
C THR A 649 -4.51 15.77 -10.89
N THR A 650 -4.79 17.06 -11.05
CA THR A 650 -3.92 17.97 -11.81
C THR A 650 -3.37 19.00 -10.84
N PHE A 651 -2.04 19.18 -10.82
CA PHE A 651 -1.36 20.23 -10.10
C PHE A 651 -0.16 20.71 -10.90
N ARG A 652 -0.18 21.99 -11.29
CA ARG A 652 0.92 22.69 -11.95
C ARG A 652 1.09 24.08 -11.34
N VAL A 653 2.32 24.56 -11.37
CA VAL A 653 2.71 25.90 -10.95
C VAL A 653 3.59 26.46 -12.06
N ALA A 654 3.23 27.62 -12.61
CA ALA A 654 4.04 28.30 -13.62
C ALA A 654 5.38 28.79 -13.03
N ASP A 655 6.32 29.22 -13.86
CA ASP A 655 7.56 29.80 -13.34
C ASP A 655 7.37 31.25 -12.85
N GLY A 656 8.46 31.85 -12.36
CA GLY A 656 8.43 33.20 -11.81
C GLY A 656 8.07 34.31 -12.82
N SER A 657 8.20 34.07 -14.14
CA SER A 657 7.81 35.05 -15.16
C SER A 657 6.29 35.29 -15.17
N ASP A 658 5.53 34.24 -14.85
CA ASP A 658 4.09 34.26 -14.70
C ASP A 658 3.68 34.14 -13.23
N LYS A 659 4.54 34.63 -12.34
CA LYS A 659 4.26 34.81 -10.91
C LYS A 659 3.73 33.54 -10.24
N TYR A 660 4.26 32.39 -10.64
CA TYR A 660 3.89 31.09 -10.08
C TYR A 660 2.39 30.76 -10.14
N ARG A 661 1.72 31.14 -11.23
CA ARG A 661 0.30 30.85 -11.44
C ARG A 661 -0.04 29.38 -11.19
N LEU A 662 -1.08 29.14 -10.39
CA LEU A 662 -1.56 27.81 -10.02
C LEU A 662 -2.49 27.25 -11.11
N THR A 663 -2.34 25.97 -11.44
CA THR A 663 -3.34 25.23 -12.21
C THR A 663 -3.67 23.93 -11.50
N ILE A 664 -4.94 23.75 -11.12
CA ILE A 664 -5.45 22.57 -10.43
C ILE A 664 -6.71 22.02 -11.08
N GLY A 665 -6.98 20.73 -10.88
CA GLY A 665 -8.19 20.10 -11.41
C GLY A 665 -8.40 18.66 -10.94
N GLY A 666 -9.60 18.15 -11.23
CA GLY A 666 -10.03 16.80 -10.86
C GLY A 666 -9.96 16.56 -9.36
N TYR A 667 -10.65 17.42 -8.60
CA TYR A 667 -10.74 17.37 -7.16
C TYR A 667 -11.40 16.06 -6.67
N SER A 668 -10.86 15.51 -5.59
CA SER A 668 -11.49 14.49 -4.76
C SER A 668 -11.12 14.70 -3.29
N GLY A 669 -11.90 14.16 -2.36
CA GLY A 669 -11.56 14.19 -0.93
C GLY A 669 -12.69 14.67 -0.03
N THR A 670 -12.43 14.65 1.26
CA THR A 670 -13.43 14.82 2.32
C THR A 670 -13.46 16.22 2.93
N ALA A 671 -12.41 17.03 2.72
CA ALA A 671 -12.28 18.39 3.26
C ALA A 671 -13.17 19.42 2.55
N GLY A 672 -13.75 19.06 1.41
CA GLY A 672 -14.43 19.98 0.50
C GLY A 672 -13.41 20.84 -0.28
N ASP A 673 -13.79 21.21 -1.50
CA ASP A 673 -12.91 21.97 -2.40
C ASP A 673 -12.88 23.46 -2.04
N SER A 674 -11.84 23.89 -1.32
CA SER A 674 -11.56 25.32 -1.06
C SER A 674 -10.45 25.88 -1.95
N MET A 675 -9.87 25.10 -2.88
CA MET A 675 -8.82 25.59 -3.78
C MET A 675 -9.35 25.99 -5.15
N SER A 676 -10.52 25.49 -5.56
CA SER A 676 -11.13 25.79 -6.86
C SER A 676 -11.17 27.29 -7.21
N GLY A 677 -11.49 28.15 -6.23
CA GLY A 677 -11.49 29.61 -6.40
C GLY A 677 -10.10 30.26 -6.54
N HIS A 678 -9.04 29.50 -6.26
CA HIS A 678 -7.64 29.87 -6.41
C HIS A 678 -7.02 29.34 -7.71
N ASN A 679 -7.76 28.54 -8.49
CA ASN A 679 -7.29 28.04 -9.77
C ASN A 679 -7.02 29.20 -10.74
N ASN A 680 -5.92 29.12 -11.49
CA ASN A 680 -5.40 30.17 -12.39
C ASN A 680 -4.97 31.47 -11.72
N MET A 681 -4.93 31.54 -10.38
CA MET A 681 -4.44 32.72 -9.67
C MET A 681 -2.92 32.72 -9.54
N ARG A 682 -2.34 33.92 -9.47
CA ARG A 682 -0.90 34.13 -9.25
C ARG A 682 -0.59 34.14 -7.76
N PHE A 683 0.65 33.80 -7.42
CA PHE A 683 1.09 33.81 -6.03
C PHE A 683 1.34 35.25 -5.57
N SER A 684 0.96 35.58 -4.33
CA SER A 684 1.17 36.89 -3.73
C SER A 684 1.81 36.77 -2.34
N THR A 685 2.71 37.69 -2.03
CA THR A 685 3.32 37.90 -0.70
C THR A 685 3.06 39.32 -0.24
N HIS A 686 3.34 39.62 1.03
CA HIS A 686 3.08 40.95 1.59
C HIS A 686 3.86 42.08 0.89
N ASP A 687 4.97 41.75 0.23
CA ASP A 687 5.85 42.66 -0.53
C ASP A 687 5.69 42.53 -2.05
N GLN A 688 4.88 41.59 -2.54
CA GLN A 688 4.62 41.44 -3.97
C GLN A 688 3.17 41.00 -4.23
N ASP A 689 2.33 41.98 -4.48
CA ASP A 689 0.92 41.80 -4.80
C ASP A 689 0.75 41.33 -6.27
N ASN A 690 0.13 40.17 -6.45
CA ASN A 690 -0.30 39.66 -7.76
C ASN A 690 -1.73 39.10 -7.69
N ASP A 691 -2.50 39.49 -6.69
CA ASP A 691 -3.87 39.00 -6.52
C ASP A 691 -4.86 39.80 -7.38
N ALA A 692 -6.12 39.36 -7.41
CA ALA A 692 -7.13 39.94 -8.30
C ALA A 692 -7.93 41.07 -7.62
N TRP A 693 -7.62 41.42 -6.38
CA TRP A 693 -8.34 42.46 -5.64
C TRP A 693 -7.73 43.84 -5.92
N PRO A 694 -8.47 44.77 -6.55
CA PRO A 694 -7.88 46.05 -6.97
C PRO A 694 -7.68 47.06 -5.83
N PHE A 695 -8.16 46.77 -4.62
CA PHE A 695 -8.22 47.74 -3.52
C PHE A 695 -7.24 47.47 -2.38
N GLY A 696 -6.40 46.44 -2.50
CA GLY A 696 -5.39 46.13 -1.49
C GLY A 696 -4.72 44.78 -1.75
N ASN A 697 -3.74 44.46 -0.91
CA ASN A 697 -2.96 43.22 -1.02
C ASN A 697 -3.49 42.19 -0.01
N CYS A 698 -4.10 41.11 -0.51
CA CYS A 698 -4.67 40.06 0.34
C CYS A 698 -3.60 39.37 1.19
N ALA A 699 -2.38 39.20 0.69
CA ALA A 699 -1.30 38.58 1.45
C ALA A 699 -0.87 39.44 2.65
N ALA A 700 -0.88 40.76 2.52
CA ALA A 700 -0.64 41.70 3.61
C ALA A 700 -1.82 41.73 4.60
N THR A 701 -3.06 41.78 4.10
CA THR A 701 -4.28 41.84 4.92
C THR A 701 -4.52 40.56 5.72
N TYR A 702 -4.31 39.39 5.13
CA TYR A 702 -4.58 38.08 5.73
C TYR A 702 -3.32 37.36 6.25
N THR A 703 -2.20 38.08 6.30
CA THR A 703 -0.96 37.67 6.99
C THR A 703 -0.45 36.28 6.59
N GLY A 704 -0.43 36.00 5.30
CA GLY A 704 0.03 34.73 4.73
C GLY A 704 0.18 34.85 3.23
N ALA A 705 1.16 34.18 2.63
CA ALA A 705 1.32 34.16 1.18
C ALA A 705 0.41 33.10 0.56
N TRP A 706 -0.18 33.36 -0.60
CA TRP A 706 -1.05 32.39 -1.26
C TRP A 706 -1.34 32.73 -2.71
N TRP A 707 -2.00 31.82 -3.42
CA TRP A 707 -2.59 32.07 -4.74
C TRP A 707 -3.93 32.80 -4.60
N TYR A 708 -3.90 34.06 -4.14
CA TYR A 708 -5.12 34.83 -3.87
C TYR A 708 -5.85 35.24 -5.15
N ASN A 709 -7.18 35.19 -5.11
CA ASN A 709 -8.06 35.80 -6.11
C ASN A 709 -8.48 37.18 -5.58
N SER A 710 -9.77 37.46 -5.44
CA SER A 710 -10.27 38.48 -4.50
C SER A 710 -10.15 37.95 -3.06
N CYS A 711 -8.91 37.73 -2.64
CA CYS A 711 -8.49 37.07 -1.41
C CYS A 711 -8.79 35.57 -1.38
N HIS A 712 -9.41 35.01 -0.33
CA HIS A 712 -9.33 33.56 -0.13
C HIS A 712 -10.56 32.81 0.35
N PHE A 713 -10.66 31.58 -0.14
CA PHE A 713 -11.39 30.46 0.48
C PHE A 713 -10.44 29.51 1.22
N SER A 714 -9.14 29.61 1.02
CA SER A 714 -8.10 28.88 1.75
C SER A 714 -6.89 29.78 2.04
N ASN A 715 -6.34 29.70 3.25
CA ASN A 715 -5.14 30.46 3.63
C ASN A 715 -4.26 29.55 4.50
N LEU A 716 -3.67 28.51 3.91
CA LEU A 716 -2.90 27.54 4.68
C LEU A 716 -1.59 28.13 5.21
N PHE A 717 -1.03 29.15 4.55
CA PHE A 717 0.19 29.83 5.00
C PHE A 717 -0.07 31.02 5.93
N GLY A 718 -1.29 31.15 6.45
CA GLY A 718 -1.63 32.13 7.47
C GLY A 718 -0.94 31.90 8.80
N VAL A 719 -1.22 32.79 9.76
CA VAL A 719 -0.62 32.78 11.09
C VAL A 719 -1.02 31.51 11.84
N TYR A 720 -0.01 30.86 12.42
CA TYR A 720 -0.23 29.71 13.28
C TYR A 720 -0.75 30.18 14.64
N ASN A 721 -2.00 29.88 14.94
CA ASN A 721 -2.60 30.17 16.23
C ASN A 721 -2.65 28.91 17.07
N ARG A 722 -2.28 29.00 18.35
CA ARG A 722 -2.41 27.89 19.32
C ARG A 722 -3.86 27.71 19.83
N HIS A 723 -4.84 28.19 19.07
CA HIS A 723 -6.24 28.20 19.41
C HIS A 723 -7.08 27.98 18.13
N PRO A 724 -8.21 27.24 18.18
CA PRO A 724 -9.05 26.95 17.01
C PRO A 724 -9.77 28.18 16.45
N VAL A 725 -9.93 29.23 17.24
CA VAL A 725 -10.57 30.48 16.81
C VAL A 725 -9.49 31.42 16.29
N CYS A 726 -9.68 31.89 15.06
CA CYS A 726 -8.88 32.93 14.43
C CYS A 726 -9.07 34.26 15.19
N PRO A 727 -8.04 34.80 15.88
CA PRO A 727 -8.18 36.01 16.70
C PRO A 727 -8.50 37.27 15.89
N ARG A 728 -8.03 37.31 14.64
CA ARG A 728 -8.35 38.32 13.64
C ARG A 728 -8.97 37.64 12.43
N PHE A 729 -9.97 38.29 11.84
CA PHE A 729 -10.79 37.68 10.80
C PHE A 729 -9.93 37.12 9.65
N ALA A 730 -9.95 35.78 9.52
CA ALA A 730 -9.35 35.01 8.43
C ALA A 730 -7.80 35.09 8.26
N GLN A 731 -7.06 35.61 9.24
CA GLN A 731 -5.58 35.72 9.21
C GLN A 731 -4.80 34.42 9.51
N CYS A 732 -5.50 33.30 9.69
CA CYS A 732 -4.98 32.05 10.24
C CYS A 732 -4.93 30.93 9.20
N ILE A 733 -4.42 29.76 9.61
CA ILE A 733 -4.44 28.53 8.80
C ILE A 733 -5.90 28.10 8.58
N ALA A 734 -6.49 28.52 7.46
CA ALA A 734 -7.93 28.44 7.23
C ALA A 734 -8.30 27.63 5.98
N TRP A 735 -9.44 26.93 6.07
CA TRP A 735 -10.07 26.20 4.97
C TRP A 735 -11.59 26.37 5.02
N TYR A 736 -12.16 27.04 4.01
CA TYR A 736 -13.56 27.49 4.04
C TYR A 736 -14.57 26.35 4.07
N LYS A 737 -14.36 25.29 3.29
CA LYS A 737 -15.34 24.19 3.17
C LYS A 737 -15.42 23.30 4.41
N TRP A 738 -14.36 23.24 5.22
CA TRP A 738 -14.37 22.45 6.44
C TRP A 738 -13.26 22.89 7.40
N PRO A 739 -13.56 23.05 8.71
CA PRO A 739 -14.90 23.20 9.26
C PRO A 739 -15.55 24.55 8.86
N GLY A 740 -14.81 25.43 8.17
CA GLY A 740 -15.27 26.75 7.74
C GLY A 740 -15.33 27.72 8.91
N ASN A 741 -16.53 28.19 9.23
CA ASN A 741 -16.79 29.11 10.32
C ASN A 741 -17.17 28.36 11.60
N LEU A 742 -16.60 28.81 12.73
CA LEU A 742 -17.07 28.47 14.06
C LEU A 742 -18.12 29.48 14.50
N VAL A 743 -19.23 28.99 15.04
CA VAL A 743 -20.21 29.81 15.76
C VAL A 743 -19.87 29.75 17.24
N ALA A 744 -19.46 30.88 17.81
CA ALA A 744 -19.26 31.04 19.25
C ALA A 744 -20.08 32.26 19.71
N GLY A 745 -21.30 32.02 20.20
CA GLY A 745 -22.23 33.11 20.54
C GLY A 745 -22.88 33.75 19.31
N ARG A 746 -22.87 35.09 19.21
CA ARG A 746 -23.44 35.86 18.08
C ARG A 746 -22.46 36.15 16.94
N ASP A 747 -21.18 35.79 17.10
CA ASP A 747 -20.11 36.15 16.17
C ASP A 747 -19.62 34.94 15.35
N ASN A 748 -19.39 35.17 14.05
CA ASN A 748 -18.83 34.20 13.10
C ASN A 748 -17.30 34.32 13.06
N TYR A 749 -16.60 33.34 13.61
CA TYR A 749 -15.13 33.29 13.57
C TYR A 749 -14.64 32.24 12.57
N TRP A 750 -13.48 32.50 11.95
CA TRP A 750 -12.81 31.49 11.14
C TRP A 750 -12.14 30.44 12.02
N TYR A 751 -12.13 29.19 11.53
CA TYR A 751 -11.39 28.11 12.16
C TYR A 751 -9.91 28.13 11.75
N SER A 752 -9.02 28.08 12.74
CA SER A 752 -7.57 27.91 12.55
C SER A 752 -7.19 26.45 12.76
N PHE A 753 -6.60 25.80 11.76
CA PHE A 753 -6.10 24.44 11.87
C PHE A 753 -4.79 24.36 12.68
N PRO A 754 -4.64 23.34 13.55
CA PRO A 754 -3.37 23.05 14.23
C PRO A 754 -2.35 22.38 13.32
N ILE A 755 -2.79 21.61 12.33
CA ILE A 755 -1.91 20.82 11.47
C ILE A 755 -2.45 20.85 10.05
N PHE A 756 -1.57 21.17 9.12
CA PHE A 756 -1.78 20.85 7.71
C PHE A 756 -0.50 20.36 7.05
N THR A 757 -0.67 19.60 5.98
CA THR A 757 0.42 19.24 5.07
C THR A 757 -0.01 19.45 3.63
N MET A 758 0.95 19.82 2.79
CA MET A 758 0.80 19.84 1.34
C MET A 758 1.90 18.97 0.74
N LYS A 759 1.49 17.99 -0.05
CA LYS A 759 2.39 16.99 -0.60
C LYS A 759 2.01 16.63 -2.03
N ILE A 760 3.01 16.32 -2.84
CA ILE A 760 2.85 15.90 -4.23
C ILE A 760 3.43 14.53 -4.47
N ILE A 761 2.81 13.79 -5.39
CA ILE A 761 3.29 12.51 -5.87
C ILE A 761 3.16 12.47 -7.39
N ARG A 762 4.16 11.88 -8.05
CA ARG A 762 4.09 11.67 -9.50
C ARG A 762 3.01 10.63 -9.81
N LYS A 763 2.26 10.87 -10.87
CA LYS A 763 1.26 9.93 -11.40
C LYS A 763 1.90 8.69 -12.01
#